data_AF-A0A6A4GF69-F1
#
_entry.id   AF-A0A6A4GF69-F1
#
_cell.length_a   1.000
_cell.length_b   1.000
_cell.length_c   1.000
_cell.angle_alpha   90.00
_cell.angle_beta   90.00
_cell.angle_gamma   90.00
#
_symmetry.space_group_name_H-M   'P 1'
#
loop_
_entity.id
_entity.type
_entity.pdbx_description
1 polymer ?
#
loop_
_entity_poly.entity_id
_entity_poly.type
_entity_poly.pdbx_seq_one_letter_code
_entity_poly.pdbx_strand_id
1 'polypeptide(L)'
;MESEPETHTIIPQEVLKTPTKPTIASDKRAYGPPIINSTPAAKHAGSHAEDKVSQTVSVVNEFLEDDLAQRKVLSMEEFATIILNLPEDWKVKPAGKLGKEVEEFNKTFGAYLAEIQKPGHERRLYEPLARLLNSVPRPKNSKVASEDEKVFYVQDPRTVLGSLIKRRPDLGAVYLQLLNLSKREDLAEWLEKHEVEGVFWGLLLYFVEVKDDNGHCLAERCDESCCPQRVNVGQAPASSNIEASSSSGSSALRSNDLDPSPFAVPAFSLEKKAKGKAKTIEVAPTESKEKDNEIEEERKLPPVQKREHTRKQAGSYAREMFAHGVPRTHVIGITIDDRLARMHYYDHSKVIESPVFHIDLEFKQLFLAMICQLQQLDQTQLGVIPGLEAPFLRNHAKLSLPSNFWTTYPPSADILVGSLYTFKYRNGRRTVIIKRILFTTKGLNGRGTWVAEIECFCGAGKCTWTGEDEWHGKKLIMKISFPSARREAEDKIIINARERAESSDDQKWKWVLNHLPLVVHSFDTEFNEDSIPGRLRTHLQGDYEERVIRVTIQEKLHPITELEDPVELAQVFYDIVQVHEWLYKYARVLHRDLSETNLMFRRIDGKVYGVLNDFDLSSSVDRQNDGPSSNHRTGTKPFMAIDLLDEKWHGGHMYRHDLESLFYIMLCVACRYEKPAKPLPKAPYEEWFGATDRLVYLSKVDLIHTGSEESLPIKHFFRHFNEWLEIIYGWLHLGYKGRPAIRSRWVQDEDKNFDWETLGEKVTYPKMKALMSLFAGKPLETRCGD
;
A
#
# COMPACT_ATOMS: atom_id res chain seq x y z
N MET A 1 14.49 59.30 -55.38
CA MET A 1 13.07 58.95 -55.17
C MET A 1 13.00 58.45 -53.75
N GLU A 2 12.83 59.39 -52.82
CA GLU A 2 11.53 59.67 -52.16
C GLU A 2 11.11 58.48 -51.29
N SER A 3 10.80 58.58 -50.00
CA SER A 3 10.75 59.64 -49.01
C SER A 3 10.38 58.95 -47.67
N GLU A 4 10.96 59.42 -46.56
CA GLU A 4 10.62 59.20 -45.14
C GLU A 4 9.13 59.48 -44.77
N PRO A 5 8.61 59.34 -43.51
CA PRO A 5 9.28 59.36 -42.18
C PRO A 5 8.77 58.40 -41.07
N GLU A 6 9.61 58.03 -40.08
CA GLU A 6 9.73 58.52 -38.68
C GLU A 6 8.48 58.33 -37.77
N THR A 7 8.60 57.85 -36.53
CA THR A 7 9.12 58.67 -35.41
C THR A 7 9.42 57.88 -34.12
N HIS A 8 10.64 58.13 -33.60
CA HIS A 8 11.10 58.37 -32.21
C HIS A 8 10.76 57.38 -31.07
N THR A 9 11.69 56.97 -30.21
CA THR A 9 12.50 57.88 -29.37
C THR A 9 13.76 57.19 -28.80
N ILE A 10 14.73 58.04 -28.48
CA ILE A 10 16.18 57.89 -28.26
C ILE A 10 16.56 57.31 -26.88
N ILE A 11 17.69 56.59 -26.87
CA ILE A 11 18.48 56.03 -25.76
C ILE A 11 19.30 57.15 -25.06
N PRO A 12 19.75 56.97 -23.80
CA PRO A 12 21.19 57.09 -23.58
C PRO A 12 21.80 55.94 -22.76
N GLN A 13 22.97 55.52 -23.24
CA GLN A 13 23.86 54.53 -22.65
C GLN A 13 24.47 55.04 -21.34
N GLU A 14 24.60 54.16 -20.33
CA GLU A 14 25.60 54.30 -19.27
C GLU A 14 26.38 52.99 -19.07
N VAL A 15 27.66 53.08 -19.49
CA VAL A 15 28.89 52.62 -18.82
C VAL A 15 28.83 51.34 -17.96
N LEU A 16 29.55 50.31 -18.43
CA LEU A 16 29.94 49.13 -17.66
C LEU A 16 30.57 49.50 -16.30
N LYS A 17 29.95 49.07 -15.21
CA LYS A 17 30.62 48.88 -13.90
C LYS A 17 30.63 47.39 -13.57
N THR A 18 31.83 46.88 -13.33
CA THR A 18 32.13 45.56 -12.78
C THR A 18 31.29 45.26 -11.53
N PRO A 19 30.70 44.06 -11.37
CA PRO A 19 30.03 43.69 -10.14
C PRO A 19 31.06 43.43 -9.04
N THR A 20 31.02 44.25 -8.00
CA THR A 20 31.68 44.04 -6.71
C THR A 20 31.26 42.71 -6.09
N LYS A 21 32.26 41.91 -5.67
CA LYS A 21 32.09 40.74 -4.81
C LYS A 21 31.21 41.09 -3.59
N PRO A 22 30.16 40.30 -3.27
CA PRO A 22 29.53 40.39 -1.97
C PRO A 22 30.46 39.75 -0.93
N THR A 23 30.92 40.54 0.01
CA THR A 23 31.56 40.08 1.24
C THR A 23 30.49 39.36 2.06
N ILE A 24 30.52 38.02 2.09
CA ILE A 24 29.65 37.24 2.97
C ILE A 24 30.25 37.31 4.38
N ALA A 25 29.63 38.12 5.23
CA ALA A 25 29.81 38.07 6.66
C ALA A 25 29.24 36.74 7.19
N SER A 26 30.00 36.11 8.07
CA SER A 26 29.64 34.88 8.77
C SER A 26 28.59 35.17 9.84
N ASP A 27 27.31 34.96 9.52
CA ASP A 27 26.25 34.92 10.53
C ASP A 27 25.61 33.52 10.59
N LYS A 28 25.86 32.83 11.70
CA LYS A 28 25.12 31.65 12.15
C LYS A 28 23.77 32.11 12.71
N ARG A 29 22.66 31.86 11.99
CA ARG A 29 21.24 31.72 12.44
C ARG A 29 20.32 31.83 11.20
N ALA A 30 19.18 31.16 11.05
CA ALA A 30 18.33 30.35 11.91
C ALA A 30 17.62 29.31 11.01
N TYR A 31 17.47 28.06 11.48
CA TYR A 31 16.78 26.99 10.75
C TYR A 31 15.32 26.87 11.18
N GLY A 32 14.45 26.61 10.21
CA GLY A 32 13.03 26.31 10.37
C GLY A 32 12.13 27.08 9.39
N PRO A 33 11.50 26.43 8.39
CA PRO A 33 10.49 27.07 7.54
C PRO A 33 9.27 27.52 8.37
N PRO A 34 8.54 28.56 7.90
CA PRO A 34 7.26 28.94 8.49
C PRO A 34 6.22 27.82 8.35
N ILE A 35 5.43 27.64 9.42
CA ILE A 35 4.47 26.55 9.62
C ILE A 35 3.18 26.83 8.84
N ILE A 36 2.78 25.90 7.96
CA ILE A 36 1.42 25.78 7.42
C ILE A 36 0.68 24.70 8.21
N ASN A 37 -0.58 24.96 8.57
CA ASN A 37 -1.42 24.05 9.35
C ASN A 37 -1.54 22.67 8.68
N SER A 38 -1.30 21.64 9.48
CA SER A 38 -1.24 20.22 9.09
C SER A 38 -2.62 19.67 8.72
N THR A 39 -2.70 18.93 7.61
CA THR A 39 -3.74 17.89 7.45
C THR A 39 -3.27 16.63 8.19
N PRO A 40 -3.97 16.09 9.21
CA PRO A 40 -3.38 15.16 10.18
C PRO A 40 -3.13 13.72 9.70
N ALA A 41 -3.39 13.36 8.44
CA ALA A 41 -3.76 11.98 8.14
C ALA A 41 -3.16 11.50 6.81
N ALA A 42 -1.98 10.86 6.83
CA ALA A 42 -1.54 9.90 5.82
C ALA A 42 -0.22 9.26 6.31
N LYS A 43 -0.32 8.46 7.38
CA LYS A 43 0.85 7.82 8.01
C LYS A 43 1.47 6.67 7.19
N HIS A 44 1.03 6.38 5.96
CA HIS A 44 1.07 4.99 5.47
C HIS A 44 1.84 4.74 4.17
N ALA A 45 2.50 3.58 4.13
CA ALA A 45 3.15 2.89 3.00
C ALA A 45 4.55 3.35 2.53
N GLY A 46 5.29 4.10 3.34
CA GLY A 46 6.66 4.48 2.98
C GLY A 46 7.77 3.52 3.41
N SER A 47 7.44 2.46 4.14
CA SER A 47 8.40 1.83 5.04
C SER A 47 8.12 0.34 5.19
N HIS A 48 8.90 -0.50 4.51
CA HIS A 48 8.66 -1.93 4.51
C HIS A 48 9.90 -2.68 4.95
N ALA A 49 9.96 -2.98 6.24
CA ALA A 49 10.67 -4.14 6.74
C ALA A 49 9.69 -5.32 6.65
N GLU A 50 9.64 -5.98 5.50
CA GLU A 50 8.92 -7.27 5.39
C GLU A 50 9.84 -8.38 5.90
N ASP A 51 9.78 -8.65 7.20
CA ASP A 51 10.16 -9.99 7.67
C ASP A 51 9.03 -10.95 7.26
N LYS A 52 9.33 -12.25 7.12
CA LYS A 52 8.34 -13.34 6.93
C LYS A 52 7.45 -13.53 8.18
N VAL A 53 7.32 -12.52 9.01
CA VAL A 53 6.41 -12.48 10.14
C VAL A 53 5.01 -12.31 9.56
N SER A 54 4.13 -13.23 9.91
CA SER A 54 2.69 -13.09 9.69
C SER A 54 2.28 -11.79 10.38
N GLN A 55 2.16 -10.68 9.64
CA GLN A 55 1.61 -9.45 10.19
C GLN A 55 0.29 -9.82 10.85
N THR A 56 0.17 -9.59 12.16
CA THR A 56 -1.07 -9.90 12.85
C THR A 56 -2.19 -9.12 12.17
N VAL A 57 -3.31 -9.78 11.90
CA VAL A 57 -4.48 -9.21 11.22
C VAL A 57 -4.88 -7.86 11.83
N SER A 58 -4.66 -7.68 13.13
CA SER A 58 -4.90 -6.43 13.87
C SER A 58 -4.10 -5.22 13.35
N VAL A 59 -2.81 -5.40 13.05
CA VAL A 59 -1.92 -4.32 12.60
C VAL A 59 -2.25 -3.94 11.16
N VAL A 60 -2.49 -4.96 10.34
CA VAL A 60 -2.92 -4.80 8.94
C VAL A 60 -4.27 -4.07 8.85
N ASN A 61 -5.14 -4.21 9.86
CA ASN A 61 -6.41 -3.51 9.92
C ASN A 61 -6.29 -2.07 10.44
N GLU A 62 -5.35 -1.74 11.34
CA GLU A 62 -5.17 -0.36 11.83
C GLU A 62 -4.86 0.63 10.68
N PHE A 63 -3.97 0.24 9.77
CA PHE A 63 -3.64 1.01 8.57
C PHE A 63 -4.85 1.26 7.65
N LEU A 64 -5.69 0.22 7.50
CA LEU A 64 -6.90 0.29 6.70
C LEU A 64 -7.93 1.25 7.32
N GLU A 65 -8.03 1.29 8.65
CA GLU A 65 -8.97 2.18 9.35
C GLU A 65 -8.61 3.66 9.18
N ASP A 66 -7.33 4.00 9.27
CA ASP A 66 -6.84 5.35 9.03
C ASP A 66 -7.08 5.83 7.60
N ASP A 67 -6.89 4.94 6.61
CA ASP A 67 -7.16 5.23 5.20
C ASP A 67 -8.67 5.48 4.97
N LEU A 68 -9.53 4.65 5.58
CA LEU A 68 -10.99 4.78 5.49
C LEU A 68 -11.54 5.99 6.28
N ALA A 69 -10.83 6.46 7.31
CA ALA A 69 -11.21 7.64 8.07
C ALA A 69 -11.13 8.93 7.24
N GLN A 70 -10.26 8.97 6.23
CA GLN A 70 -10.03 10.12 5.34
C GLN A 70 -10.87 10.10 4.07
N ARG A 71 -11.80 9.16 3.96
CA ARG A 71 -12.65 9.01 2.77
C ARG A 71 -13.43 10.28 2.47
N LYS A 72 -13.73 10.49 1.20
CA LYS A 72 -14.59 11.58 0.72
C LYS A 72 -15.88 11.00 0.18
N VAL A 73 -17.01 11.60 0.55
CA VAL A 73 -18.30 11.31 -0.08
C VAL A 73 -18.54 12.35 -1.16
N LEU A 74 -18.71 11.92 -2.41
CA LEU A 74 -19.18 12.77 -3.52
C LEU A 74 -20.71 12.67 -3.61
N SER A 75 -21.37 13.68 -4.17
CA SER A 75 -22.80 13.55 -4.52
C SER A 75 -22.98 12.47 -5.60
N MET A 76 -24.20 11.96 -5.78
CA MET A 76 -24.49 10.94 -6.81
C MET A 76 -24.16 11.44 -8.23
N GLU A 77 -24.38 12.73 -8.50
CA GLU A 77 -24.08 13.33 -9.81
C GLU A 77 -22.57 13.45 -10.05
N GLU A 78 -21.83 13.90 -9.05
CA GLU A 78 -20.37 13.95 -9.09
C GLU A 78 -19.78 12.55 -9.24
N PHE A 79 -20.26 11.54 -8.49
CA PHE A 79 -19.76 10.18 -8.62
C PHE A 79 -20.01 9.61 -10.02
N ALA A 80 -21.22 9.79 -10.56
CA ALA A 80 -21.57 9.33 -11.90
C ALA A 80 -20.68 9.96 -12.98
N THR A 81 -20.47 11.28 -12.92
CA THR A 81 -19.70 12.03 -13.93
C THR A 81 -18.19 11.87 -13.76
N ILE A 82 -17.67 11.97 -12.54
CA ILE A 82 -16.22 11.96 -12.26
C ILE A 82 -15.66 10.53 -12.26
N ILE A 83 -16.33 9.59 -11.58
CA ILE A 83 -15.81 8.22 -11.44
C ILE A 83 -16.18 7.38 -12.65
N LEU A 84 -17.48 7.36 -13.01
CA LEU A 84 -17.96 6.47 -14.08
C LEU A 84 -17.89 7.10 -15.47
N ASN A 85 -17.61 8.41 -15.58
CA ASN A 85 -17.66 9.16 -16.83
C ASN A 85 -19.02 9.04 -17.53
N LEU A 86 -20.11 9.05 -16.76
CA LEU A 86 -21.47 9.08 -17.30
C LEU A 86 -21.78 10.48 -17.86
N PRO A 87 -22.25 10.59 -19.12
CA PRO A 87 -22.66 11.86 -19.71
C PRO A 87 -23.81 12.52 -18.94
N GLU A 88 -23.81 13.83 -18.75
CA GLU A 88 -24.87 14.56 -18.00
C GLU A 88 -26.29 14.32 -18.55
N ASP A 89 -26.42 13.94 -19.83
CA ASP A 89 -27.70 13.61 -20.45
C ASP A 89 -28.25 12.21 -20.07
N TRP A 90 -27.56 11.47 -19.19
CA TRP A 90 -28.10 10.24 -18.56
C TRP A 90 -29.46 10.48 -17.89
N LYS A 91 -29.72 11.72 -17.45
CA LYS A 91 -31.00 12.18 -16.87
C LYS A 91 -32.13 12.33 -17.91
N VAL A 92 -31.80 12.54 -19.18
CA VAL A 92 -32.75 12.88 -20.26
C VAL A 92 -32.92 11.72 -21.24
N LYS A 93 -31.89 10.89 -21.40
CA LYS A 93 -31.93 9.67 -22.20
C LYS A 93 -31.34 8.55 -21.34
N PRO A 94 -32.12 7.54 -20.93
CA PRO A 94 -31.49 6.29 -20.54
C PRO A 94 -30.64 5.87 -21.74
N ALA A 95 -29.35 5.68 -21.51
CA ALA A 95 -28.30 5.49 -22.53
C ALA A 95 -28.85 4.82 -23.81
N GLY A 96 -28.60 5.45 -24.97
CA GLY A 96 -29.42 5.31 -26.18
C GLY A 96 -29.89 3.90 -26.57
N LYS A 97 -31.14 3.81 -27.04
CA LYS A 97 -31.74 2.64 -27.73
C LYS A 97 -31.75 1.30 -26.94
N LEU A 98 -31.73 1.28 -25.60
CA LEU A 98 -31.83 0.05 -24.78
C LEU A 98 -33.26 -0.55 -24.66
N GLY A 99 -34.03 -0.61 -25.76
CA GLY A 99 -35.46 -0.97 -25.71
C GLY A 99 -35.77 -2.33 -25.07
N LYS A 100 -35.04 -3.40 -25.41
CA LYS A 100 -35.26 -4.76 -24.87
C LYS A 100 -34.46 -5.01 -23.58
N GLU A 101 -33.34 -4.34 -23.45
CA GLU A 101 -32.43 -4.44 -22.31
C GLU A 101 -33.05 -3.81 -21.04
N VAL A 102 -33.78 -2.69 -21.20
CA VAL A 102 -34.56 -2.09 -20.11
C VAL A 102 -35.69 -3.01 -19.64
N GLU A 103 -36.32 -3.76 -20.56
CA GLU A 103 -37.38 -4.71 -20.24
C GLU A 103 -36.84 -5.89 -19.41
N GLU A 104 -35.74 -6.51 -19.83
CA GLU A 104 -35.11 -7.61 -19.07
C GLU A 104 -34.53 -7.11 -17.73
N PHE A 105 -33.96 -5.91 -17.70
CA PHE A 105 -33.55 -5.28 -16.44
C PHE A 105 -34.75 -5.11 -15.50
N ASN A 106 -35.86 -4.54 -15.96
CA ASN A 106 -37.05 -4.34 -15.12
C ASN A 106 -37.61 -5.67 -14.59
N LYS A 107 -37.60 -6.71 -15.41
CA LYS A 107 -38.05 -8.05 -15.05
C LYS A 107 -37.14 -8.70 -13.99
N THR A 108 -35.83 -8.72 -14.22
CA THR A 108 -34.85 -9.26 -13.26
C THR A 108 -34.80 -8.44 -11.97
N PHE A 109 -34.98 -7.12 -12.07
CA PHE A 109 -35.10 -6.24 -10.93
C PHE A 109 -36.35 -6.53 -10.09
N GLY A 110 -37.49 -6.76 -10.74
CA GLY A 110 -38.71 -7.21 -10.06
C GLY A 110 -38.51 -8.55 -9.33
N ALA A 111 -37.77 -9.48 -9.92
CA ALA A 111 -37.42 -10.74 -9.28
C ALA A 111 -36.51 -10.56 -8.05
N TYR A 112 -35.51 -9.67 -8.14
CA TYR A 112 -34.65 -9.31 -6.99
C TYR A 112 -35.47 -8.69 -5.85
N LEU A 113 -36.34 -7.73 -6.14
CA LEU A 113 -37.22 -7.10 -5.14
C LEU A 113 -38.22 -8.08 -4.52
N ALA A 114 -38.72 -9.05 -5.28
CA ALA A 114 -39.58 -10.11 -4.77
C ALA A 114 -38.81 -11.06 -3.85
N GLU A 115 -37.53 -11.31 -4.14
CA GLU A 115 -36.70 -12.12 -3.25
C GLU A 115 -36.53 -11.38 -1.93
N ILE A 116 -36.06 -10.13 -1.93
CA ILE A 116 -35.90 -9.26 -0.74
C ILE A 116 -37.01 -9.43 0.31
N GLN A 117 -38.28 -9.48 -0.09
CA GLN A 117 -39.41 -9.54 0.84
C GLN A 117 -39.57 -10.87 1.58
N LYS A 118 -38.90 -11.92 1.11
CA LYS A 118 -38.92 -13.24 1.77
C LYS A 118 -37.99 -13.21 2.99
N PRO A 119 -38.37 -13.80 4.13
CA PRO A 119 -37.44 -13.97 5.24
C PRO A 119 -36.36 -14.99 4.86
N GLY A 120 -35.10 -14.75 5.25
CA GLY A 120 -34.03 -15.69 5.00
C GLY A 120 -32.65 -15.12 5.28
N HIS A 121 -31.62 -15.87 4.89
CA HIS A 121 -30.23 -15.43 4.95
C HIS A 121 -29.86 -14.67 3.68
N GLU A 122 -28.97 -13.67 3.76
CA GLU A 122 -28.54 -12.83 2.63
C GLU A 122 -28.09 -13.61 1.38
N ARG A 123 -27.58 -14.85 1.53
CA ARG A 123 -27.15 -15.71 0.41
C ARG A 123 -28.25 -15.94 -0.63
N ARG A 124 -29.51 -15.88 -0.22
CA ARG A 124 -30.68 -15.95 -1.14
C ARG A 124 -30.70 -14.83 -2.17
N LEU A 125 -30.09 -13.69 -1.86
CA LEU A 125 -30.06 -12.49 -2.71
C LEU A 125 -28.96 -12.53 -3.76
N TYR A 126 -27.92 -13.36 -3.57
CA TYR A 126 -26.73 -13.32 -4.42
C TYR A 126 -27.05 -13.67 -5.87
N GLU A 127 -27.78 -14.75 -6.10
CA GLU A 127 -28.10 -15.23 -7.45
C GLU A 127 -29.08 -14.31 -8.19
N PRO A 128 -30.20 -13.86 -7.57
CA PRO A 128 -31.05 -12.82 -8.16
C PRO A 128 -30.31 -11.51 -8.48
N LEU A 129 -29.38 -11.09 -7.61
CA LEU A 129 -28.57 -9.90 -7.84
C LEU A 129 -27.57 -10.09 -8.99
N ALA A 130 -26.87 -11.23 -9.06
CA ALA A 130 -25.97 -11.53 -10.16
C ALA A 130 -26.72 -11.50 -11.51
N ARG A 131 -27.91 -12.07 -11.57
CA ARG A 131 -28.80 -12.00 -12.76
C ARG A 131 -29.20 -10.58 -13.10
N LEU A 132 -29.54 -9.76 -12.11
CA LEU A 132 -29.84 -8.35 -12.29
C LEU A 132 -28.65 -7.59 -12.90
N LEU A 133 -27.45 -7.74 -12.34
CA LEU A 133 -26.23 -7.07 -12.83
C LEU A 133 -25.83 -7.56 -14.24
N ASN A 134 -26.11 -8.82 -14.55
CA ASN A 134 -25.86 -9.41 -15.87
C ASN A 134 -26.96 -9.15 -16.90
N SER A 135 -28.15 -8.70 -16.49
CA SER A 135 -29.29 -8.41 -17.39
C SER A 135 -29.01 -7.29 -18.39
N VAL A 136 -28.00 -6.46 -18.10
CA VAL A 136 -27.53 -5.37 -18.92
C VAL A 136 -26.32 -5.86 -19.74
N PRO A 137 -26.50 -6.23 -21.02
CA PRO A 137 -25.40 -6.69 -21.85
C PRO A 137 -24.48 -5.54 -22.24
N ARG A 138 -23.30 -5.87 -22.77
CA ARG A 138 -22.45 -4.90 -23.46
C ARG A 138 -23.26 -4.25 -24.61
N PRO A 139 -23.32 -2.90 -24.71
CA PRO A 139 -24.04 -2.25 -25.80
C PRO A 139 -23.49 -2.66 -27.17
N LYS A 140 -24.37 -2.87 -28.16
CA LYS A 140 -23.96 -3.30 -29.52
C LYS A 140 -22.99 -2.34 -30.21
N ASN A 141 -23.01 -1.05 -29.84
CA ASN A 141 -22.13 -0.01 -30.36
C ASN A 141 -20.98 0.34 -29.39
N SER A 142 -20.71 -0.50 -28.39
CA SER A 142 -19.65 -0.24 -27.42
C SER A 142 -18.27 -0.24 -28.09
N LYS A 143 -17.45 0.74 -27.70
CA LYS A 143 -16.07 0.91 -28.18
C LYS A 143 -15.10 -0.14 -27.59
N VAL A 144 -15.55 -0.90 -26.59
CA VAL A 144 -14.78 -1.96 -25.93
C VAL A 144 -14.72 -3.19 -26.82
N ALA A 145 -13.64 -3.96 -26.75
CA ALA A 145 -13.51 -5.16 -27.55
C ALA A 145 -14.43 -6.30 -27.06
N SER A 146 -14.75 -7.28 -27.92
CA SER A 146 -15.65 -8.39 -27.55
C SER A 146 -15.07 -9.28 -26.44
N GLU A 147 -13.76 -9.45 -26.45
CA GLU A 147 -12.95 -10.15 -25.46
C GLU A 147 -12.98 -9.49 -24.07
N ASP A 148 -13.41 -8.23 -24.00
CA ASP A 148 -13.52 -7.43 -22.78
C ASP A 148 -14.95 -7.40 -22.23
N GLU A 149 -15.84 -8.26 -22.74
CA GLU A 149 -17.14 -8.52 -22.15
C GLU A 149 -16.98 -9.08 -20.74
N LYS A 150 -17.82 -8.61 -19.80
CA LYS A 150 -17.71 -8.91 -18.36
C LYS A 150 -18.93 -9.68 -17.91
N VAL A 151 -18.76 -10.45 -16.85
CA VAL A 151 -19.85 -11.19 -16.20
C VAL A 151 -19.68 -11.12 -14.69
N PHE A 152 -20.77 -10.81 -13.99
CA PHE A 152 -20.87 -10.90 -12.54
C PHE A 152 -21.21 -12.34 -12.13
N TYR A 153 -20.67 -12.79 -11.00
CA TYR A 153 -20.92 -14.14 -10.52
C TYR A 153 -20.89 -14.20 -9.00
N VAL A 154 -21.54 -15.23 -8.46
CA VAL A 154 -21.53 -15.51 -7.03
C VAL A 154 -20.18 -16.12 -6.64
N GLN A 155 -19.45 -15.40 -5.80
CA GLN A 155 -18.13 -15.77 -5.32
C GLN A 155 -18.22 -16.53 -3.98
N ASP A 156 -19.11 -16.15 -3.07
CA ASP A 156 -19.39 -16.90 -1.83
C ASP A 156 -19.97 -18.30 -2.14
N PRO A 157 -19.59 -19.38 -1.42
CA PRO A 157 -18.74 -19.43 -0.21
C PRO A 157 -17.23 -19.49 -0.47
N ARG A 158 -16.79 -19.42 -1.73
CA ARG A 158 -15.38 -19.63 -2.11
C ARG A 158 -14.55 -18.43 -1.69
N THR A 159 -13.41 -18.66 -1.04
CA THR A 159 -12.42 -17.60 -0.80
C THR A 159 -11.71 -17.22 -2.09
N VAL A 160 -11.36 -15.94 -2.23
CA VAL A 160 -10.53 -15.48 -3.33
C VAL A 160 -9.08 -15.87 -3.05
N LEU A 161 -8.46 -16.55 -4.00
CA LEU A 161 -7.12 -17.11 -3.86
C LEU A 161 -6.03 -16.05 -4.06
N GLY A 162 -4.84 -16.31 -3.50
CA GLY A 162 -3.64 -15.50 -3.68
C GLY A 162 -3.21 -14.69 -2.46
N SER A 163 -4.08 -14.50 -1.47
CA SER A 163 -3.75 -13.84 -0.20
C SER A 163 -3.64 -14.84 0.94
N LEU A 164 -2.82 -14.52 1.94
CA LEU A 164 -2.81 -15.22 3.23
C LEU A 164 -4.06 -14.88 4.06
N ILE A 165 -4.65 -13.70 3.83
CA ILE A 165 -5.89 -13.28 4.46
C ILE A 165 -7.04 -13.83 3.62
N LYS A 166 -7.78 -14.79 4.18
CA LYS A 166 -8.96 -15.34 3.53
C LYS A 166 -10.06 -14.28 3.48
N ARG A 167 -10.46 -13.92 2.27
CA ARG A 167 -11.50 -12.93 1.98
C ARG A 167 -12.40 -13.46 0.86
N ARG A 168 -13.68 -13.14 0.95
CA ARG A 168 -14.74 -13.65 0.07
C ARG A 168 -15.78 -12.55 -0.16
N PRO A 169 -15.55 -11.61 -1.09
CA PRO A 169 -16.65 -10.77 -1.54
C PRO A 169 -17.81 -11.67 -2.01
N ASP A 170 -19.04 -11.25 -1.80
CA ASP A 170 -20.20 -12.11 -2.09
C ASP A 170 -20.35 -12.38 -3.59
N LEU A 171 -20.18 -11.33 -4.40
CA LEU A 171 -20.08 -11.44 -5.86
C LEU A 171 -18.77 -10.82 -6.37
N GLY A 172 -18.28 -11.35 -7.47
CA GLY A 172 -17.16 -10.80 -8.24
C GLY A 172 -17.56 -10.51 -9.69
N ALA A 173 -16.66 -9.87 -10.43
CA ALA A 173 -16.77 -9.75 -11.88
C ALA A 173 -15.46 -10.16 -12.56
N VAL A 174 -15.56 -10.89 -13.66
CA VAL A 174 -14.44 -11.33 -14.50
C VAL A 174 -14.74 -11.07 -15.98
N TYR A 175 -13.73 -11.21 -16.84
CA TYR A 175 -13.96 -11.26 -18.28
C TYR A 175 -14.68 -12.56 -18.67
N LEU A 176 -15.72 -12.46 -19.49
CA LEU A 176 -16.53 -13.61 -19.93
C LEU A 176 -15.68 -14.64 -20.68
N GLN A 177 -14.69 -14.19 -21.46
CA GLN A 177 -13.77 -15.07 -22.21
C GLN A 177 -12.96 -16.00 -21.30
N LEU A 178 -12.64 -15.57 -20.07
CA LEU A 178 -11.93 -16.38 -19.09
C LEU A 178 -12.64 -17.72 -18.83
N LEU A 179 -13.96 -17.74 -18.98
CA LEU A 179 -14.81 -18.89 -18.69
C LEU A 179 -15.05 -19.75 -19.93
N ASN A 180 -14.49 -19.36 -21.08
CA ASN A 180 -14.76 -19.96 -22.38
C ASN A 180 -16.28 -20.04 -22.69
N LEU A 181 -17.05 -19.08 -22.16
CA LEU A 181 -18.49 -19.02 -22.35
C LEU A 181 -18.84 -18.19 -23.58
N SER A 182 -19.82 -18.66 -24.35
CA SER A 182 -20.35 -17.93 -25.51
C SER A 182 -21.53 -17.01 -25.14
N LYS A 183 -22.08 -17.17 -23.93
CA LYS A 183 -23.21 -16.42 -23.36
C LYS A 183 -23.02 -16.28 -21.85
N ARG A 184 -23.68 -15.29 -21.24
CA ARG A 184 -23.78 -15.17 -19.78
C ARG A 184 -24.69 -16.29 -19.25
N GLU A 185 -24.10 -17.45 -18.94
CA GLU A 185 -24.77 -18.57 -18.28
C GLU A 185 -24.68 -18.41 -16.74
N ASP A 186 -25.36 -19.27 -15.98
CA ASP A 186 -25.23 -19.33 -14.52
C ASP A 186 -23.81 -19.82 -14.19
N LEU A 187 -22.91 -18.86 -13.97
CA LEU A 187 -21.48 -19.14 -13.78
C LEU A 187 -21.23 -19.97 -12.51
N ALA A 188 -22.11 -19.90 -11.50
CA ALA A 188 -21.96 -20.72 -10.31
C ALA A 188 -22.05 -22.22 -10.65
N GLU A 189 -23.01 -22.59 -11.51
CA GLU A 189 -23.19 -23.93 -12.04
C GLU A 189 -22.00 -24.35 -12.92
N TRP A 190 -21.48 -23.45 -13.75
CA TRP A 190 -20.32 -23.74 -14.58
C TRP A 190 -19.06 -23.99 -13.75
N LEU A 191 -18.78 -23.17 -12.72
CA LEU A 191 -17.62 -23.33 -11.85
C LEU A 191 -17.70 -24.64 -11.04
N GLU A 192 -18.89 -24.99 -10.56
CA GLU A 192 -19.15 -26.26 -9.86
C GLU A 192 -18.93 -27.46 -10.79
N LYS A 193 -19.48 -27.41 -12.01
CA LYS A 193 -19.33 -28.46 -13.02
C LYS A 193 -17.87 -28.73 -13.42
N HIS A 194 -17.03 -27.70 -13.41
CA HIS A 194 -15.62 -27.80 -13.83
C HIS A 194 -14.65 -27.93 -12.66
N GLU A 195 -15.14 -28.16 -11.43
CA GLU A 195 -14.33 -28.35 -10.22
C GLU A 195 -13.31 -27.22 -9.98
N VAL A 196 -13.66 -25.98 -10.34
CA VAL A 196 -12.79 -24.82 -10.14
C VAL A 196 -12.85 -24.39 -8.66
N GLU A 197 -11.78 -24.62 -7.91
CA GLU A 197 -11.73 -24.38 -6.45
C GLU A 197 -11.87 -22.89 -6.06
N GLY A 198 -11.44 -21.95 -6.90
CA GLY A 198 -11.57 -20.52 -6.61
C GLY A 198 -10.96 -19.59 -7.67
N VAL A 199 -11.33 -18.31 -7.61
CA VAL A 199 -10.82 -17.23 -8.47
C VAL A 199 -9.74 -16.44 -7.72
N PHE A 200 -8.74 -15.92 -8.43
CA PHE A 200 -7.65 -15.11 -7.85
C PHE A 200 -7.98 -13.62 -7.81
N TRP A 201 -7.37 -12.91 -6.87
CA TRP A 201 -7.42 -11.44 -6.83
C TRP A 201 -7.02 -10.79 -8.16
N GLY A 202 -6.07 -11.39 -8.89
CA GLY A 202 -5.64 -10.94 -10.21
C GLY A 202 -6.68 -11.04 -11.33
N LEU A 203 -7.76 -11.79 -11.14
CA LEU A 203 -8.82 -11.96 -12.15
C LEU A 203 -10.03 -11.06 -11.89
N LEU A 204 -10.19 -10.56 -10.66
CA LEU A 204 -11.33 -9.74 -10.26
C LEU A 204 -11.24 -8.33 -10.86
N LEU A 205 -12.31 -7.95 -11.57
CA LEU A 205 -12.48 -6.62 -12.15
C LEU A 205 -13.17 -5.68 -11.15
N TYR A 206 -14.21 -6.18 -10.48
CA TYR A 206 -15.01 -5.52 -9.45
C TYR A 206 -15.34 -6.51 -8.32
N PHE A 207 -15.73 -5.98 -7.16
CA PHE A 207 -16.37 -6.76 -6.09
C PHE A 207 -17.74 -6.17 -5.73
N VAL A 208 -18.64 -7.03 -5.24
CA VAL A 208 -19.92 -6.62 -4.63
C VAL A 208 -20.09 -7.34 -3.30
N GLU A 209 -20.36 -6.56 -2.25
CA GLU A 209 -20.75 -7.06 -0.93
C GLU A 209 -22.26 -6.86 -0.73
N VAL A 210 -22.95 -7.88 -0.23
CA VAL A 210 -24.39 -7.94 -0.09
C VAL A 210 -24.75 -8.13 1.37
N LYS A 211 -25.65 -7.29 1.88
CA LYS A 211 -26.26 -7.40 3.21
C LYS A 211 -27.78 -7.51 3.07
N ASP A 212 -28.41 -8.18 4.03
CA ASP A 212 -29.86 -8.36 4.12
C ASP A 212 -30.34 -8.02 5.54
N ASP A 213 -30.05 -6.78 5.95
CA ASP A 213 -30.29 -6.28 7.31
C ASP A 213 -31.35 -5.17 7.30
N ASN A 214 -32.30 -5.21 6.34
CA ASN A 214 -33.32 -4.19 6.11
C ASN A 214 -32.74 -2.76 6.01
N GLY A 215 -31.57 -2.63 5.38
CA GLY A 215 -30.88 -1.35 5.23
C GLY A 215 -30.09 -0.90 6.46
N HIS A 216 -30.05 -1.66 7.56
CA HIS A 216 -29.35 -1.22 8.78
C HIS A 216 -27.81 -1.17 8.66
N CYS A 217 -27.22 -1.86 7.69
CA CYS A 217 -25.78 -1.86 7.41
C CYS A 217 -25.34 -0.70 6.51
N LEU A 218 -26.27 -0.01 5.84
CA LEU A 218 -25.97 1.18 5.05
C LEU A 218 -26.66 2.46 5.53
N ALA A 219 -27.92 2.40 5.96
CA ALA A 219 -28.73 3.58 6.29
C ALA A 219 -28.04 4.46 7.34
N GLU A 220 -27.80 5.71 7.02
CA GLU A 220 -27.43 6.73 7.99
C GLU A 220 -28.67 6.99 8.87
N ARG A 221 -28.52 7.03 10.21
CA ARG A 221 -29.67 7.41 11.05
C ARG A 221 -30.00 8.85 10.69
N CYS A 222 -31.26 9.13 10.38
CA CYS A 222 -31.74 10.51 10.27
C CYS A 222 -31.30 11.29 11.51
N ASP A 223 -30.46 12.31 11.33
CA ASP A 223 -30.61 13.50 12.16
C ASP A 223 -31.99 14.07 11.82
N GLU A 224 -32.87 14.16 12.81
CA GLU A 224 -34.26 14.61 12.68
C GLU A 224 -34.39 16.07 12.18
N SER A 225 -33.30 16.73 11.80
CA SER A 225 -33.28 18.12 11.32
C SER A 225 -33.50 18.29 9.81
N CYS A 226 -33.51 17.22 9.00
CA CYS A 226 -33.48 17.33 7.53
C CYS A 226 -34.73 16.83 6.78
N CYS A 227 -35.80 16.39 7.46
CA CYS A 227 -37.04 15.99 6.79
C CYS A 227 -38.17 17.03 6.99
N PRO A 228 -38.74 17.62 5.92
CA PRO A 228 -39.93 18.46 6.03
C PRO A 228 -41.12 17.66 6.56
N GLN A 229 -41.90 18.29 7.43
CA GLN A 229 -43.05 17.73 8.15
C GLN A 229 -43.99 16.92 7.26
N ARG A 230 -44.33 15.70 7.72
CA ARG A 230 -45.43 14.89 7.15
C ARG A 230 -46.74 15.69 7.24
N VAL A 231 -47.38 15.87 6.08
CA VAL A 231 -48.74 16.38 5.97
C VAL A 231 -49.70 15.34 6.57
N ASN A 232 -50.37 15.72 7.65
CA ASN A 232 -51.45 14.93 8.27
C ASN A 232 -52.71 15.00 7.41
N VAL A 233 -53.29 13.85 7.07
CA VAL A 233 -54.66 13.73 6.56
C VAL A 233 -55.46 12.84 7.49
N GLY A 234 -56.52 13.42 8.08
CA GLY A 234 -57.72 12.69 8.52
C GLY A 234 -57.84 12.38 10.01
N GLN A 235 -58.37 13.33 10.79
CA GLN A 235 -59.04 13.07 12.07
C GLN A 235 -60.54 12.79 11.86
N ALA A 236 -61.10 11.88 12.65
CA ALA A 236 -62.45 11.97 13.21
C ALA A 236 -62.51 11.19 14.55
N PRO A 237 -63.36 11.57 15.52
CA PRO A 237 -62.90 11.74 16.91
C PRO A 237 -63.66 10.95 18.00
N ALA A 238 -63.07 11.04 19.21
CA ALA A 238 -63.65 11.00 20.56
C ALA A 238 -64.12 9.65 21.16
N SER A 239 -63.54 9.24 22.29
CA SER A 239 -63.95 9.74 23.63
C SER A 239 -63.26 9.02 24.81
N SER A 240 -62.76 9.86 25.73
CA SER A 240 -62.71 9.78 27.21
C SER A 240 -62.20 8.55 27.99
N ASN A 241 -61.11 8.81 28.74
CA ASN A 241 -60.89 8.64 30.20
C ASN A 241 -61.27 7.30 30.90
N ILE A 242 -60.34 6.72 31.66
CA ILE A 242 -60.27 6.77 33.15
C ILE A 242 -59.09 5.93 33.69
N GLU A 243 -58.40 6.55 34.64
CA GLU A 243 -57.47 6.19 35.73
C GLU A 243 -57.14 4.72 36.13
N ALA A 244 -55.82 4.55 36.40
CA ALA A 244 -55.14 4.06 37.62
C ALA A 244 -55.53 2.76 38.36
N SER A 245 -54.51 1.92 38.60
CA SER A 245 -54.13 1.20 39.86
C SER A 245 -53.13 0.08 39.50
N SER A 246 -51.87 0.02 39.94
CA SER A 246 -51.24 -0.10 41.27
C SER A 246 -51.29 -1.49 41.93
N SER A 247 -50.11 -1.93 42.40
CA SER A 247 -49.81 -3.04 43.34
C SER A 247 -49.87 -4.45 42.73
N SER A 248 -49.08 -5.46 43.10
CA SER A 248 -48.06 -5.79 44.13
C SER A 248 -47.52 -7.20 43.73
N GLY A 249 -46.42 -7.81 44.18
CA GLY A 249 -45.42 -7.55 45.21
C GLY A 249 -44.68 -8.86 45.55
N SER A 250 -43.42 -8.74 45.99
CA SER A 250 -42.60 -9.67 46.82
C SER A 250 -42.24 -11.06 46.25
N SER A 251 -41.14 -11.74 46.59
CA SER A 251 -40.29 -11.77 47.81
C SER A 251 -38.95 -12.47 47.48
N ALA A 252 -37.77 -11.96 47.85
CA ALA A 252 -36.93 -12.31 49.04
C ALA A 252 -36.33 -13.74 49.02
N LEU A 253 -35.12 -14.11 49.49
CA LEU A 253 -33.93 -13.49 50.11
C LEU A 253 -32.89 -14.62 50.37
N ARG A 254 -31.65 -14.24 50.74
CA ARG A 254 -30.54 -14.98 51.42
C ARG A 254 -29.44 -15.56 50.50
N SER A 255 -28.12 -15.47 50.75
CA SER A 255 -27.16 -14.68 51.57
C SER A 255 -25.94 -15.60 51.86
N ASN A 256 -24.72 -15.06 51.74
CA ASN A 256 -23.47 -15.45 52.44
C ASN A 256 -22.79 -16.78 51.98
N ASP A 257 -21.47 -16.94 51.86
CA ASP A 257 -20.29 -16.14 52.28
C ASP A 257 -18.98 -16.77 51.70
N LEU A 258 -17.97 -15.90 51.51
CA LEU A 258 -16.49 -16.10 51.67
C LEU A 258 -15.61 -16.86 50.63
N ASP A 259 -14.61 -16.10 50.12
CA ASP A 259 -13.32 -16.46 49.48
C ASP A 259 -12.34 -17.16 50.46
N PRO A 260 -11.16 -17.78 50.07
CA PRO A 260 -10.23 -17.33 49.00
C PRO A 260 -9.49 -18.44 48.15
N SER A 261 -8.74 -17.98 47.14
CA SER A 261 -7.83 -18.72 46.20
C SER A 261 -6.74 -19.62 46.86
N PRO A 262 -5.84 -20.39 46.17
CA PRO A 262 -5.40 -20.34 44.75
C PRO A 262 -5.05 -21.69 44.02
N PHE A 263 -4.71 -21.57 42.72
CA PHE A 263 -3.84 -22.42 41.86
C PHE A 263 -3.88 -23.97 41.97
N ALA A 264 -4.29 -24.64 40.88
CA ALA A 264 -3.70 -25.92 40.46
C ALA A 264 -3.98 -26.24 38.97
N VAL A 265 -2.90 -26.44 38.22
CA VAL A 265 -2.85 -27.10 36.90
C VAL A 265 -2.98 -28.62 37.10
N PRO A 266 -3.52 -29.38 36.13
CA PRO A 266 -3.08 -30.76 35.95
C PRO A 266 -2.46 -31.00 34.57
N ALA A 267 -1.27 -31.56 34.61
CA ALA A 267 -0.61 -32.27 33.52
C ALA A 267 -1.01 -33.76 33.49
N PHE A 268 -0.45 -34.49 32.52
CA PHE A 268 -0.39 -35.96 32.32
C PHE A 268 -1.55 -36.61 31.53
N SER A 269 -1.38 -37.56 30.60
CA SER A 269 -0.26 -38.46 30.25
C SER A 269 -0.35 -38.93 28.79
N LEU A 270 0.81 -39.27 28.21
CA LEU A 270 0.98 -40.10 27.01
C LEU A 270 0.84 -41.59 27.35
N GLU A 271 0.07 -42.35 26.55
CA GLU A 271 0.34 -43.78 26.31
C GLU A 271 0.08 -44.18 24.84
N LYS A 272 1.01 -44.98 24.31
CA LYS A 272 1.02 -45.56 22.96
C LYS A 272 0.33 -46.93 22.94
N LYS A 273 -0.45 -47.24 21.88
CA LYS A 273 -0.31 -48.50 21.08
C LYS A 273 -1.28 -48.59 19.87
N ALA A 274 -0.69 -48.47 18.69
CA ALA A 274 -0.75 -49.34 17.49
C ALA A 274 -2.07 -49.84 16.84
N LYS A 275 -2.03 -49.78 15.48
CA LYS A 275 -2.68 -50.60 14.42
C LYS A 275 -3.97 -50.10 13.76
N GLY A 276 -3.78 -49.45 12.61
CA GLY A 276 -4.26 -49.94 11.30
C GLY A 276 -5.75 -49.77 10.94
N LYS A 277 -6.04 -48.76 10.10
CA LYS A 277 -6.72 -48.90 8.81
C LYS A 277 -6.81 -47.51 8.16
N ALA A 278 -6.32 -47.40 6.93
CA ALA A 278 -6.53 -46.22 6.09
C ALA A 278 -8.03 -46.01 5.92
N LYS A 279 -8.57 -44.97 6.57
CA LYS A 279 -9.85 -44.36 6.21
C LYS A 279 -9.51 -43.07 5.49
N THR A 280 -9.91 -43.00 4.24
CA THR A 280 -10.11 -41.77 3.48
C THR A 280 -10.79 -40.76 4.40
N ILE A 281 -10.09 -39.69 4.76
CA ILE A 281 -10.71 -38.54 5.43
C ILE A 281 -11.42 -37.79 4.31
N GLU A 282 -12.73 -37.99 4.20
CA GLU A 282 -13.60 -37.00 3.58
C GLU A 282 -13.42 -35.70 4.37
N VAL A 283 -12.82 -34.71 3.75
CA VAL A 283 -12.73 -33.35 4.29
C VAL A 283 -14.13 -32.74 4.18
N ALA A 284 -14.90 -32.84 5.27
CA ALA A 284 -16.14 -32.08 5.43
C ALA A 284 -15.84 -30.57 5.56
N PRO A 285 -16.75 -29.67 5.13
CA PRO A 285 -16.46 -28.26 4.87
C PRO A 285 -16.35 -27.45 6.18
N THR A 286 -15.14 -27.32 6.71
CA THR A 286 -14.83 -26.56 7.94
C THR A 286 -14.97 -25.03 7.77
N GLU A 287 -14.84 -24.49 6.56
CA GLU A 287 -14.85 -23.04 6.30
C GLU A 287 -16.25 -22.39 6.32
N SER A 288 -17.31 -23.19 6.16
CA SER A 288 -18.70 -22.72 6.23
C SER A 288 -19.06 -22.19 7.62
N LYS A 289 -18.57 -22.87 8.68
CA LYS A 289 -18.84 -22.52 10.08
C LYS A 289 -18.18 -21.21 10.52
N GLU A 290 -17.06 -20.83 9.89
CA GLU A 290 -16.36 -19.59 10.23
C GLU A 290 -17.11 -18.34 9.76
N LYS A 291 -17.75 -18.34 8.56
CA LYS A 291 -18.63 -17.20 8.13
C LYS A 291 -19.81 -17.08 9.06
N ASP A 292 -20.43 -18.22 9.35
CA ASP A 292 -21.67 -18.24 10.11
C ASP A 292 -21.42 -17.69 11.53
N ASN A 293 -20.24 -17.95 12.11
CA ASN A 293 -19.80 -17.35 13.36
C ASN A 293 -19.49 -15.84 13.24
N GLU A 294 -18.73 -15.40 12.23
CA GLU A 294 -18.45 -13.97 11.99
C GLU A 294 -19.74 -13.17 11.77
N ILE A 295 -20.69 -13.70 11.01
CA ILE A 295 -22.01 -13.11 10.77
C ILE A 295 -22.82 -13.04 12.08
N GLU A 296 -22.76 -14.09 12.92
CA GLU A 296 -23.46 -14.08 14.20
C GLU A 296 -22.88 -13.04 15.17
N GLU A 297 -21.56 -12.83 15.16
CA GLU A 297 -20.90 -11.76 15.91
C GLU A 297 -21.25 -10.38 15.34
N GLU A 298 -21.22 -10.20 14.02
CA GLU A 298 -21.63 -8.94 13.36
C GLU A 298 -23.08 -8.59 13.68
N ARG A 299 -23.99 -9.57 13.70
CA ARG A 299 -25.40 -9.37 14.05
C ARG A 299 -25.61 -8.81 15.46
N LYS A 300 -24.70 -9.10 16.38
CA LYS A 300 -24.71 -8.60 17.77
C LYS A 300 -24.21 -7.15 17.85
N LEU A 301 -23.57 -6.63 16.81
CA LEU A 301 -23.06 -5.26 16.80
C LEU A 301 -24.19 -4.22 16.67
N PRO A 302 -24.04 -3.04 17.31
CA PRO A 302 -24.94 -1.92 17.11
C PRO A 302 -24.84 -1.39 15.65
N PRO A 303 -25.88 -0.73 15.13
CA PRO A 303 -25.93 -0.30 13.72
C PRO A 303 -24.74 0.55 13.25
N VAL A 304 -24.20 1.42 14.11
CA VAL A 304 -23.01 2.23 13.80
C VAL A 304 -21.81 1.35 13.49
N GLN A 305 -21.57 0.34 14.34
CA GLN A 305 -20.44 -0.57 14.20
C GLN A 305 -20.61 -1.53 13.03
N LYS A 306 -21.84 -1.96 12.72
CA LYS A 306 -22.12 -2.73 11.48
C LYS A 306 -21.76 -1.95 10.21
N ARG A 307 -22.09 -0.66 10.16
CA ARG A 307 -21.73 0.23 9.03
C ARG A 307 -20.22 0.36 8.87
N GLU A 308 -19.51 0.56 9.98
CA GLU A 308 -18.05 0.63 9.98
C GLU A 308 -17.43 -0.71 9.57
N HIS A 309 -17.97 -1.83 10.08
CA HIS A 309 -17.54 -3.17 9.71
C HIS A 309 -17.70 -3.43 8.21
N THR A 310 -18.87 -3.15 7.64
CA THR A 310 -19.14 -3.31 6.20
C THR A 310 -18.18 -2.46 5.35
N ARG A 311 -17.87 -1.24 5.78
CA ARG A 311 -16.89 -0.39 5.10
C ARG A 311 -15.47 -0.93 5.20
N LYS A 312 -15.04 -1.39 6.38
CA LYS A 312 -13.75 -2.06 6.59
C LYS A 312 -13.63 -3.31 5.72
N GLN A 313 -14.71 -4.07 5.59
CA GLN A 313 -14.77 -5.26 4.73
C GLN A 313 -14.57 -4.90 3.25
N ALA A 314 -15.32 -3.92 2.72
CA ALA A 314 -15.17 -3.45 1.34
C ALA A 314 -13.76 -2.89 1.07
N GLY A 315 -13.23 -2.05 1.97
CA GLY A 315 -11.86 -1.53 1.86
C GLY A 315 -10.81 -2.62 1.90
N SER A 316 -11.03 -3.69 2.67
CA SER A 316 -10.11 -4.83 2.70
C SER A 316 -10.03 -5.53 1.35
N TYR A 317 -11.14 -5.69 0.62
CA TYR A 317 -11.12 -6.29 -0.72
C TYR A 317 -10.33 -5.44 -1.72
N ALA A 318 -10.52 -4.11 -1.70
CA ALA A 318 -9.75 -3.21 -2.55
C ALA A 318 -8.25 -3.31 -2.29
N ARG A 319 -7.86 -3.42 -1.02
CA ARG A 319 -6.45 -3.64 -0.62
C ARG A 319 -5.90 -4.96 -1.16
N GLU A 320 -6.66 -6.05 -1.04
CA GLU A 320 -6.24 -7.34 -1.61
C GLU A 320 -6.12 -7.28 -3.15
N MET A 321 -6.99 -6.53 -3.83
CA MET A 321 -6.90 -6.29 -5.27
C MET A 321 -5.65 -5.47 -5.67
N PHE A 322 -5.22 -4.50 -4.85
CA PHE A 322 -3.95 -3.79 -5.09
C PHE A 322 -2.72 -4.67 -4.81
N ALA A 323 -2.75 -5.43 -3.72
CA ALA A 323 -1.59 -6.20 -3.24
C ALA A 323 -1.37 -7.51 -4.01
N HIS A 324 -2.45 -8.21 -4.34
CA HIS A 324 -2.45 -9.57 -4.91
C HIS A 324 -3.09 -9.64 -6.31
N GLY A 325 -3.56 -8.51 -6.83
CA GLY A 325 -4.14 -8.41 -8.17
C GLY A 325 -3.15 -7.99 -9.27
N VAL A 326 -3.69 -7.65 -10.45
CA VAL A 326 -2.91 -6.98 -11.50
C VAL A 326 -2.54 -5.56 -11.08
N PRO A 327 -1.33 -5.06 -11.42
CA PRO A 327 -0.96 -3.67 -11.18
C PRO A 327 -2.03 -2.72 -11.74
N ARG A 328 -2.63 -1.94 -10.85
CA ARG A 328 -3.76 -1.08 -11.18
C ARG A 328 -3.73 0.23 -10.40
N THR A 329 -4.27 1.26 -11.05
CA THR A 329 -4.39 2.64 -10.61
C THR A 329 -5.53 2.81 -9.60
N HIS A 330 -6.60 2.03 -9.74
CA HIS A 330 -7.78 2.11 -8.88
C HIS A 330 -8.60 0.81 -8.89
N VAL A 331 -9.56 0.72 -7.96
CA VAL A 331 -10.54 -0.35 -7.77
C VAL A 331 -11.93 0.26 -7.59
N ILE A 332 -12.94 -0.36 -8.21
CA ILE A 332 -14.36 0.00 -8.05
C ILE A 332 -15.08 -1.17 -7.37
N GLY A 333 -15.91 -0.86 -6.38
CA GLY A 333 -16.73 -1.85 -5.68
C GLY A 333 -18.13 -1.33 -5.37
N ILE A 334 -19.03 -2.23 -4.99
CA ILE A 334 -20.41 -1.91 -4.63
C ILE A 334 -20.75 -2.61 -3.31
N THR A 335 -21.42 -1.91 -2.40
CA THR A 335 -22.14 -2.55 -1.29
C THR A 335 -23.62 -2.39 -1.52
N ILE A 336 -24.38 -3.48 -1.39
CA ILE A 336 -25.84 -3.49 -1.49
C ILE A 336 -26.40 -4.05 -0.20
N ASP A 337 -27.28 -3.31 0.46
CA ASP A 337 -28.00 -3.72 1.67
C ASP A 337 -29.50 -3.61 1.39
N ASP A 338 -30.13 -4.74 1.09
CA ASP A 338 -31.51 -4.78 0.62
C ASP A 338 -31.74 -3.85 -0.61
N ARG A 339 -32.48 -2.74 -0.44
CA ARG A 339 -32.76 -1.75 -1.50
C ARG A 339 -31.77 -0.60 -1.52
N LEU A 340 -30.84 -0.56 -0.57
CA LEU A 340 -29.84 0.49 -0.46
C LEU A 340 -28.56 0.04 -1.14
N ALA A 341 -27.89 0.97 -1.81
CA ALA A 341 -26.57 0.73 -2.37
C ALA A 341 -25.62 1.87 -2.04
N ARG A 342 -24.33 1.55 -2.04
CA ARG A 342 -23.23 2.50 -2.03
C ARG A 342 -22.18 2.06 -3.03
N MET A 343 -21.74 3.00 -3.86
CA MET A 343 -20.60 2.82 -4.76
C MET A 343 -19.32 3.21 -4.06
N HIS A 344 -18.25 2.46 -4.32
CA HIS A 344 -16.92 2.69 -3.76
C HIS A 344 -15.89 2.81 -4.87
N TYR A 345 -14.98 3.76 -4.70
CA TYR A 345 -13.81 3.93 -5.53
C TYR A 345 -12.58 4.09 -4.63
N TYR A 346 -11.55 3.33 -4.93
CA TYR A 346 -10.28 3.34 -4.21
C TYR A 346 -9.17 3.58 -5.22
N ASP A 347 -8.37 4.61 -5.03
CA ASP A 347 -7.07 4.74 -5.71
C ASP A 347 -5.96 4.89 -4.66
N HIS A 348 -4.72 5.09 -5.13
CA HIS A 348 -3.56 5.23 -4.26
C HIS A 348 -3.49 6.59 -3.53
N SER A 349 -4.44 7.49 -3.78
CA SER A 349 -4.50 8.83 -3.19
C SER A 349 -5.65 9.00 -2.22
N LYS A 350 -6.82 8.42 -2.52
CA LYS A 350 -8.04 8.63 -1.75
C LYS A 350 -9.08 7.52 -1.91
N VAL A 351 -9.86 7.35 -0.84
CA VAL A 351 -11.09 6.57 -0.84
C VAL A 351 -12.27 7.49 -1.12
N ILE A 352 -13.04 7.18 -2.16
CA ILE A 352 -14.23 7.92 -2.58
C ILE A 352 -15.47 7.02 -2.45
N GLU A 353 -16.50 7.50 -1.76
CA GLU A 353 -17.80 6.84 -1.65
C GLU A 353 -18.88 7.68 -2.35
N SER A 354 -19.92 7.04 -2.88
CA SER A 354 -21.19 7.72 -3.13
C SER A 354 -21.98 7.88 -1.82
N PRO A 355 -23.02 8.72 -1.77
CA PRO A 355 -24.02 8.65 -0.73
C PRO A 355 -24.73 7.30 -0.80
N VAL A 356 -25.43 6.92 0.26
CA VAL A 356 -26.33 5.75 0.20
C VAL A 356 -27.56 6.13 -0.60
N PHE A 357 -27.97 5.28 -1.54
CA PHE A 357 -29.10 5.54 -2.42
C PHE A 357 -30.00 4.32 -2.60
N HIS A 358 -31.28 4.56 -2.85
CA HIS A 358 -32.27 3.53 -3.14
C HIS A 358 -32.19 3.09 -4.60
N ILE A 359 -31.94 1.82 -4.86
CA ILE A 359 -31.80 1.29 -6.23
C ILE A 359 -33.14 1.18 -6.99
N ASP A 360 -34.28 1.32 -6.31
CA ASP A 360 -35.64 1.13 -6.86
C ASP A 360 -36.48 2.40 -7.01
N LEU A 361 -36.15 3.48 -6.30
CA LEU A 361 -36.86 4.76 -6.31
C LEU A 361 -36.30 5.71 -7.40
N GLU A 362 -36.04 6.97 -7.04
CA GLU A 362 -35.56 8.03 -7.94
C GLU A 362 -34.23 7.68 -8.64
N PHE A 363 -33.41 6.81 -8.04
CA PHE A 363 -32.13 6.39 -8.59
C PHE A 363 -32.16 5.09 -9.39
N LYS A 364 -33.33 4.48 -9.65
CA LYS A 364 -33.42 3.26 -10.46
C LYS A 364 -32.82 3.42 -11.86
N GLN A 365 -33.13 4.54 -12.52
CA GLN A 365 -32.59 4.84 -13.85
C GLN A 365 -31.08 5.11 -13.79
N LEU A 366 -30.62 5.80 -12.74
CA LEU A 366 -29.19 6.02 -12.51
C LEU A 366 -28.47 4.70 -12.26
N PHE A 367 -29.03 3.81 -11.44
CA PHE A 367 -28.46 2.49 -11.15
C PHE A 367 -28.30 1.67 -12.44
N LEU A 368 -29.34 1.62 -13.28
CA LEU A 368 -29.25 1.02 -14.61
C LEU A 368 -28.13 1.66 -15.46
N ALA A 369 -28.04 2.99 -15.50
CA ALA A 369 -27.01 3.69 -16.26
C ALA A 369 -25.60 3.38 -15.74
N MET A 370 -25.41 3.29 -14.42
CA MET A 370 -24.14 2.92 -13.80
C MET A 370 -23.73 1.49 -14.16
N ILE A 371 -24.64 0.52 -14.09
CA ILE A 371 -24.34 -0.86 -14.51
C ILE A 371 -24.02 -0.92 -16.02
N CYS A 372 -24.77 -0.21 -16.88
CA CYS A 372 -24.44 -0.07 -18.30
C CYS A 372 -23.02 0.46 -18.51
N GLN A 373 -22.60 1.43 -17.71
CA GLN A 373 -21.31 2.06 -17.84
C GLN A 373 -20.18 1.14 -17.35
N LEU A 374 -20.35 0.43 -16.24
CA LEU A 374 -19.39 -0.57 -15.76
C LEU A 374 -19.13 -1.67 -16.80
N GLN A 375 -20.14 -2.06 -17.57
CA GLN A 375 -19.98 -3.02 -18.66
C GLN A 375 -19.13 -2.45 -19.83
N GLN A 376 -19.10 -1.13 -19.99
CA GLN A 376 -18.41 -0.40 -21.06
C GLN A 376 -17.01 0.11 -20.69
N LEU A 377 -16.52 -0.14 -19.47
CA LEU A 377 -15.15 0.24 -19.14
C LEU A 377 -14.16 -0.70 -19.83
N ASP A 378 -13.18 -0.16 -20.55
CA ASP A 378 -12.05 -0.93 -21.05
C ASP A 378 -11.05 -1.28 -19.91
N GLN A 379 -10.01 -2.04 -20.23
CA GLN A 379 -9.01 -2.48 -19.27
C GLN A 379 -8.29 -1.31 -18.54
N THR A 380 -8.04 -0.19 -19.21
CA THR A 380 -7.39 0.99 -18.59
C THR A 380 -8.37 1.75 -17.72
N GLN A 381 -9.62 1.87 -18.16
CA GLN A 381 -10.71 2.49 -17.40
C GLN A 381 -11.13 1.66 -16.17
N LEU A 382 -10.85 0.35 -16.17
CA LEU A 382 -10.92 -0.53 -15.00
C LEU A 382 -9.73 -0.38 -14.03
N GLY A 383 -8.76 0.45 -14.43
CA GLY A 383 -7.60 0.81 -13.64
C GLY A 383 -6.35 0.03 -13.95
N VAL A 384 -6.36 -1.01 -14.79
CA VAL A 384 -5.13 -1.74 -15.13
C VAL A 384 -4.13 -0.78 -15.80
N ILE A 385 -2.86 -0.85 -15.40
CA ILE A 385 -1.85 0.08 -15.91
C ILE A 385 -1.68 -0.02 -17.44
N PRO A 386 -1.45 1.12 -18.14
CA PRO A 386 -1.20 1.11 -19.58
C PRO A 386 0.03 0.28 -19.95
N GLY A 387 -0.04 -0.43 -21.07
CA GLY A 387 1.08 -1.23 -21.60
C GLY A 387 1.23 -2.64 -21.01
N LEU A 388 0.43 -3.00 -20.00
CA LEU A 388 0.42 -4.36 -19.44
C LEU A 388 -0.47 -5.30 -20.27
N GLU A 389 0.16 -6.22 -20.99
CA GLU A 389 -0.50 -7.37 -21.60
C GLU A 389 -0.46 -8.53 -20.60
N ALA A 390 -1.62 -8.84 -20.00
CA ALA A 390 -1.80 -9.92 -19.04
C ALA A 390 -2.74 -10.99 -19.62
N PRO A 391 -2.24 -11.93 -20.47
CA PRO A 391 -3.09 -12.88 -21.20
C PRO A 391 -3.92 -13.78 -20.28
N PHE A 392 -3.45 -14.03 -19.06
CA PHE A 392 -4.14 -14.86 -18.09
C PHE A 392 -5.53 -14.33 -17.72
N LEU A 393 -5.77 -13.01 -17.81
CA LEU A 393 -7.08 -12.39 -17.56
C LEU A 393 -8.19 -12.94 -18.47
N ARG A 394 -7.82 -13.52 -19.61
CA ARG A 394 -8.73 -14.03 -20.64
C ARG A 394 -8.46 -15.51 -20.96
N ASN A 395 -7.55 -16.17 -20.25
CA ASN A 395 -7.12 -17.52 -20.56
C ASN A 395 -7.79 -18.55 -19.63
N HIS A 396 -8.80 -19.24 -20.17
CA HIS A 396 -9.52 -20.31 -19.49
C HIS A 396 -8.62 -21.41 -18.90
N ALA A 397 -7.50 -21.76 -19.56
CA ALA A 397 -6.59 -22.79 -19.06
C ALA A 397 -5.94 -22.45 -17.71
N LYS A 398 -6.03 -21.19 -17.27
CA LYS A 398 -5.51 -20.73 -15.97
C LYS A 398 -6.51 -20.94 -14.82
N LEU A 399 -7.79 -21.21 -15.10
CA LEU A 399 -8.80 -21.55 -14.08
C LEU A 399 -8.78 -23.04 -13.67
N SER A 400 -8.25 -23.92 -14.52
CA SER A 400 -8.30 -25.38 -14.36
C SER A 400 -6.99 -25.99 -13.83
N LEU A 401 -6.10 -25.19 -13.22
CA LEU A 401 -4.86 -25.72 -12.65
C LEU A 401 -5.14 -26.41 -11.31
N PRO A 402 -4.61 -27.63 -11.09
CA PRO A 402 -4.94 -28.44 -9.92
C PRO A 402 -4.53 -27.76 -8.61
N SER A 403 -5.29 -28.08 -7.54
CA SER A 403 -5.15 -27.55 -6.17
C SER A 403 -3.72 -27.48 -5.64
N ASN A 404 -2.88 -28.45 -6.02
CA ASN A 404 -1.47 -28.53 -5.64
C ASN A 404 -0.56 -27.48 -6.28
N PHE A 405 -0.96 -26.81 -7.36
CA PHE A 405 -0.26 -25.64 -7.91
C PHE A 405 -0.34 -24.45 -6.92
N TRP A 406 -1.35 -24.47 -6.05
CA TRP A 406 -1.77 -23.32 -5.23
C TRP A 406 -1.52 -23.49 -3.73
N THR A 407 -1.11 -24.68 -3.26
CA THR A 407 -0.95 -25.02 -1.83
C THR A 407 0.42 -24.69 -1.21
N THR A 408 1.36 -24.10 -1.95
CA THR A 408 2.68 -23.71 -1.41
C THR A 408 2.75 -22.18 -1.29
N TYR A 409 2.61 -21.66 -0.06
CA TYR A 409 2.77 -20.27 0.42
C TYR A 409 3.43 -19.23 -0.54
N PRO A 410 2.86 -18.01 -0.67
CA PRO A 410 1.54 -17.69 -1.20
C PRO A 410 1.57 -17.52 -2.75
N PRO A 411 0.50 -17.87 -3.49
CA PRO A 411 0.56 -18.03 -4.96
C PRO A 411 0.36 -16.76 -5.81
N SER A 412 0.08 -15.57 -5.25
CA SER A 412 -0.36 -14.42 -6.08
C SER A 412 0.74 -13.76 -6.91
N ALA A 413 2.00 -13.85 -6.50
CA ALA A 413 3.11 -13.29 -7.26
C ALA A 413 3.13 -13.88 -8.68
N ASP A 414 3.02 -15.19 -8.81
CA ASP A 414 3.31 -15.85 -10.08
C ASP A 414 2.20 -15.75 -11.13
N ILE A 415 1.01 -15.21 -10.80
CA ILE A 415 -0.06 -15.06 -11.81
C ILE A 415 0.34 -14.11 -12.94
N LEU A 416 1.18 -13.11 -12.62
CA LEU A 416 1.71 -12.16 -13.59
C LEU A 416 2.92 -12.68 -14.36
N VAL A 417 3.50 -13.82 -13.96
CA VAL A 417 4.64 -14.41 -14.67
C VAL A 417 4.25 -14.80 -16.09
N GLY A 418 5.06 -14.36 -17.04
CA GLY A 418 4.79 -14.48 -18.47
C GLY A 418 3.99 -13.33 -19.07
N SER A 419 3.45 -12.42 -18.25
CA SER A 419 2.82 -11.19 -18.76
C SER A 419 3.87 -10.27 -19.37
N LEU A 420 3.46 -9.50 -20.38
CA LEU A 420 4.33 -8.58 -21.09
C LEU A 420 4.02 -7.14 -20.68
N TYR A 421 5.05 -6.33 -20.54
CA TYR A 421 4.91 -4.90 -20.30
C TYR A 421 5.63 -4.13 -21.40
N THR A 422 4.88 -3.33 -22.17
CA THR A 422 5.38 -2.55 -23.30
C THR A 422 5.35 -1.07 -22.97
N PHE A 423 6.48 -0.39 -23.19
CA PHE A 423 6.63 1.04 -22.94
C PHE A 423 7.42 1.72 -24.05
N LYS A 424 7.32 3.05 -24.13
CA LYS A 424 8.11 3.87 -25.05
C LYS A 424 9.58 3.79 -24.66
N TYR A 425 10.47 3.54 -25.62
CA TYR A 425 11.89 3.41 -25.37
C TYR A 425 12.68 3.92 -26.57
N ARG A 426 13.57 4.91 -26.32
CA ARG A 426 14.31 5.63 -27.37
C ARG A 426 13.35 6.13 -28.47
N ASN A 427 13.59 5.76 -29.72
CA ASN A 427 12.78 6.12 -30.89
C ASN A 427 11.67 5.11 -31.23
N GLY A 428 11.37 4.16 -30.35
CA GLY A 428 10.34 3.15 -30.59
C GLY A 428 9.72 2.67 -29.28
N ARG A 429 9.44 1.36 -29.22
CA ARG A 429 8.92 0.71 -28.02
C ARG A 429 9.76 -0.49 -27.66
N ARG A 430 9.85 -0.77 -26.36
CA ARG A 430 10.50 -1.96 -25.81
C ARG A 430 9.47 -2.74 -25.01
N THR A 431 9.58 -4.07 -25.05
CA THR A 431 8.71 -4.97 -24.31
C THR A 431 9.56 -5.84 -23.40
N VAL A 432 9.10 -6.02 -22.17
CA VAL A 432 9.73 -6.90 -21.17
C VAL A 432 8.74 -7.97 -20.76
N ILE A 433 9.25 -9.13 -20.38
CA ILE A 433 8.46 -10.22 -19.82
C ILE A 433 8.70 -10.29 -18.32
N ILE A 434 7.61 -10.41 -17.56
CA ILE A 434 7.64 -10.58 -16.11
C ILE A 434 8.06 -12.01 -15.79
N LYS A 435 9.16 -12.19 -15.05
CA LYS A 435 9.73 -13.50 -14.71
C LYS A 435 9.37 -13.96 -13.31
N ARG A 436 9.31 -13.01 -12.37
CA ARG A 436 8.99 -13.27 -10.96
C ARG A 436 8.64 -11.95 -10.27
N ILE A 437 7.78 -12.02 -9.26
CA ILE A 437 7.44 -10.86 -8.43
C ILE A 437 8.24 -10.94 -7.16
N LEU A 438 8.88 -9.83 -6.81
CA LEU A 438 9.75 -9.74 -5.65
C LEU A 438 9.05 -9.05 -4.49
N PHE A 439 8.19 -8.08 -4.77
CA PHE A 439 7.51 -7.29 -3.73
C PHE A 439 6.23 -6.63 -4.24
N THR A 440 5.22 -6.54 -3.36
CA THR A 440 3.99 -5.77 -3.59
C THR A 440 3.56 -5.07 -2.28
N THR A 441 3.08 -3.83 -2.40
CA THR A 441 2.62 -3.05 -1.23
C THR A 441 1.24 -3.50 -0.77
N LYS A 442 1.02 -3.57 0.56
CA LYS A 442 -0.24 -4.02 1.20
C LYS A 442 -0.98 -2.85 1.88
N GLY A 443 -1.29 -1.80 1.14
CA GLY A 443 -2.03 -0.61 1.62
C GLY A 443 -3.05 -0.13 0.59
N LEU A 444 -3.99 0.74 1.00
CA LEU A 444 -4.90 1.41 0.06
C LEU A 444 -4.24 2.68 -0.49
N ASN A 445 -3.88 3.60 0.41
CA ASN A 445 -3.25 4.85 0.03
C ASN A 445 -1.72 4.73 0.05
N GLY A 446 -1.03 5.53 -0.77
CA GLY A 446 0.42 5.63 -0.79
C GLY A 446 1.02 5.31 -2.15
N ARG A 447 2.21 4.72 -2.18
CA ARG A 447 2.96 4.53 -3.43
C ARG A 447 2.59 3.28 -4.22
N GLY A 448 1.78 2.37 -3.66
CA GLY A 448 1.33 1.17 -4.38
C GLY A 448 2.45 0.44 -5.12
N THR A 449 3.61 0.26 -4.48
CA THR A 449 4.83 -0.20 -5.14
C THR A 449 4.77 -1.68 -5.49
N TRP A 450 5.25 -2.00 -6.68
CA TRP A 450 5.31 -3.32 -7.28
C TRP A 450 6.70 -3.55 -7.86
N VAL A 451 7.38 -4.63 -7.46
CA VAL A 451 8.75 -4.93 -7.90
C VAL A 451 8.80 -6.32 -8.53
N ALA A 452 9.32 -6.40 -9.74
CA ALA A 452 9.40 -7.65 -10.50
C ALA A 452 10.78 -7.84 -11.14
N GLU A 453 11.24 -9.08 -11.20
CA GLU A 453 12.33 -9.50 -12.06
C GLU A 453 11.81 -9.64 -13.50
N ILE A 454 12.52 -9.04 -14.45
CA ILE A 454 12.15 -8.93 -15.86
C ILE A 454 13.32 -9.24 -16.79
N GLU A 455 12.99 -9.59 -18.04
CA GLU A 455 13.93 -9.79 -19.15
C GLU A 455 13.39 -9.10 -20.42
N CYS A 456 14.25 -8.72 -21.40
CA CYS A 456 13.73 -8.25 -22.69
C CYS A 456 12.87 -9.34 -23.34
N PHE A 457 11.69 -8.97 -23.81
CA PHE A 457 10.92 -9.77 -24.74
C PHE A 457 10.96 -9.13 -26.13
N CYS A 458 12.06 -9.41 -26.82
CA CYS A 458 12.36 -8.85 -28.13
C CYS A 458 11.73 -9.67 -29.30
N GLY A 459 11.11 -10.83 -29.01
CA GLY A 459 10.49 -11.72 -30.00
C GLY A 459 9.27 -11.13 -30.73
N ALA A 460 8.97 -11.65 -31.93
CA ALA A 460 7.80 -11.30 -32.73
C ALA A 460 7.62 -9.79 -33.06
N GLY A 461 8.71 -9.02 -33.16
CA GLY A 461 8.64 -7.59 -33.47
C GLY A 461 8.03 -6.72 -32.36
N LYS A 462 7.97 -7.23 -31.13
CA LYS A 462 7.46 -6.49 -29.96
C LYS A 462 8.38 -5.33 -29.55
N CYS A 463 9.66 -5.39 -29.90
CA CYS A 463 10.60 -4.28 -29.79
C CYS A 463 10.80 -3.63 -31.16
N THR A 464 10.62 -2.30 -31.25
CA THR A 464 10.76 -1.54 -32.51
C THR A 464 11.76 -0.38 -32.41
N TRP A 465 12.46 -0.26 -31.28
CA TRP A 465 13.48 0.75 -31.06
C TRP A 465 14.77 0.42 -31.84
N THR A 466 15.64 1.40 -32.09
CA THR A 466 16.94 1.21 -32.76
C THR A 466 18.12 1.61 -31.86
N GLY A 467 19.28 0.99 -32.06
CA GLY A 467 20.54 1.23 -31.33
C GLY A 467 21.15 -0.05 -30.78
N GLU A 468 22.19 0.06 -29.95
CA GLU A 468 22.78 -1.11 -29.27
C GLU A 468 21.85 -1.66 -28.17
N ASP A 469 21.72 -3.00 -28.09
CA ASP A 469 20.91 -3.68 -27.08
C ASP A 469 21.73 -4.02 -25.84
N GLU A 470 21.76 -3.07 -24.91
CA GLU A 470 22.46 -3.23 -23.64
C GLU A 470 21.71 -4.12 -22.64
N TRP A 471 20.51 -4.61 -22.96
CA TRP A 471 19.65 -5.38 -22.04
C TRP A 471 19.57 -6.85 -22.40
N HIS A 472 20.01 -7.23 -23.61
CA HIS A 472 19.90 -8.61 -24.08
C HIS A 472 20.60 -9.57 -23.10
N GLY A 473 19.90 -10.61 -22.67
CA GLY A 473 20.41 -11.60 -21.72
C GLY A 473 20.60 -11.10 -20.28
N LYS A 474 20.31 -9.81 -19.98
CA LYS A 474 20.38 -9.29 -18.61
C LYS A 474 19.09 -9.59 -17.85
N LYS A 475 19.26 -9.96 -16.58
CA LYS A 475 18.18 -9.96 -15.60
C LYS A 475 18.09 -8.57 -15.00
N LEU A 476 16.93 -7.95 -15.14
CA LEU A 476 16.68 -6.59 -14.67
C LEU A 476 15.55 -6.59 -13.64
N ILE A 477 15.48 -5.54 -12.85
CA ILE A 477 14.42 -5.31 -11.88
C ILE A 477 13.57 -4.14 -12.37
N MET A 478 12.26 -4.33 -12.42
CA MET A 478 11.29 -3.30 -12.73
C MET A 478 10.49 -2.96 -11.48
N LYS A 479 10.54 -1.69 -11.08
CA LYS A 479 9.73 -1.10 -10.01
C LYS A 479 8.65 -0.22 -10.63
N ILE A 480 7.39 -0.55 -10.39
CA ILE A 480 6.22 0.26 -10.75
C ILE A 480 5.67 0.85 -9.46
N SER A 481 5.43 2.15 -9.42
CA SER A 481 4.90 2.83 -8.24
C SER A 481 4.04 4.03 -8.62
N PHE A 482 3.33 4.56 -7.63
CA PHE A 482 2.41 5.70 -7.72
C PHE A 482 2.87 6.82 -6.78
N PRO A 483 4.08 7.40 -6.94
CA PRO A 483 4.54 8.49 -6.09
C PRO A 483 3.74 9.77 -6.35
N SER A 484 3.75 10.69 -5.37
CA SER A 484 3.26 12.05 -5.55
C SER A 484 3.95 12.71 -6.74
N ALA A 485 3.18 13.36 -7.62
CA ALA A 485 3.68 13.99 -8.83
C ALA A 485 4.70 15.11 -8.54
N ARG A 486 4.60 15.73 -7.35
CA ARG A 486 5.51 16.80 -6.90
C ARG A 486 6.82 16.27 -6.32
N ARG A 487 6.92 14.97 -6.07
CA ARG A 487 8.08 14.36 -5.43
C ARG A 487 9.22 14.20 -6.43
N GLU A 488 10.41 14.59 -6.01
CA GLU A 488 11.63 14.31 -6.77
C GLU A 488 11.78 12.79 -6.96
N ALA A 489 12.18 12.40 -8.17
CA ALA A 489 12.22 11.00 -8.57
C ALA A 489 13.53 10.34 -8.11
N GLU A 490 13.47 9.10 -7.60
CA GLU A 490 14.65 8.40 -7.07
C GLU A 490 15.75 8.27 -8.14
N ASP A 491 15.35 8.06 -9.41
CA ASP A 491 16.27 7.91 -10.52
C ASP A 491 17.08 9.18 -10.73
N LYS A 492 16.46 10.37 -10.59
CA LYS A 492 17.18 11.65 -10.65
C LYS A 492 18.21 11.78 -9.53
N ILE A 493 17.85 11.38 -8.31
CA ILE A 493 18.79 11.40 -7.16
C ILE A 493 19.98 10.47 -7.43
N ILE A 494 19.71 9.26 -7.89
CA ILE A 494 20.74 8.26 -8.22
C ILE A 494 21.63 8.75 -9.38
N ILE A 495 21.04 9.21 -10.49
CA ILE A 495 21.77 9.71 -11.67
C ILE A 495 22.65 10.88 -11.28
N ASN A 496 22.13 11.88 -10.57
CA ASN A 496 22.91 13.04 -10.12
C ASN A 496 24.08 12.63 -9.22
N ALA A 497 23.88 11.66 -8.32
CA ALA A 497 24.94 11.13 -7.46
C ALA A 497 26.01 10.39 -8.28
N ARG A 498 25.62 9.60 -9.28
CA ARG A 498 26.56 8.90 -10.17
C ARG A 498 27.36 9.87 -11.04
N GLU A 499 26.69 10.84 -11.68
CA GLU A 499 27.34 11.87 -12.49
C GLU A 499 28.36 12.67 -11.67
N ARG A 500 28.02 13.04 -10.43
CA ARG A 500 28.96 13.71 -9.52
C ARG A 500 30.17 12.85 -9.17
N ALA A 501 30.00 11.53 -9.02
CA ALA A 501 31.11 10.63 -8.79
C ALA A 501 32.02 10.50 -10.04
N GLU A 502 31.41 10.44 -11.23
CA GLU A 502 32.10 10.36 -12.53
C GLU A 502 32.87 11.64 -12.88
N SER A 503 32.32 12.80 -12.57
CA SER A 503 32.91 14.11 -12.87
C SER A 503 34.02 14.54 -11.89
N SER A 504 34.48 13.66 -11.00
CA SER A 504 35.55 13.99 -10.05
C SER A 504 36.89 14.10 -10.78
N ASP A 505 37.54 15.28 -10.68
CA ASP A 505 38.74 15.66 -11.46
C ASP A 505 39.88 14.63 -11.42
N ASP A 506 40.01 13.87 -10.31
CA ASP A 506 41.06 12.87 -10.11
C ASP A 506 40.55 11.42 -10.05
N GLN A 507 39.33 11.14 -10.52
CA GLN A 507 38.68 9.84 -10.36
C GLN A 507 38.50 9.40 -8.89
N LYS A 508 38.69 10.33 -7.95
CA LYS A 508 38.67 10.11 -6.49
C LYS A 508 37.41 9.38 -6.02
N TRP A 509 36.29 9.61 -6.70
CA TRP A 509 34.99 9.06 -6.32
C TRP A 509 34.52 7.91 -7.21
N LYS A 510 35.35 7.38 -8.11
CA LYS A 510 34.95 6.24 -8.96
C LYS A 510 34.49 5.02 -8.18
N TRP A 511 35.04 4.78 -6.99
CA TRP A 511 34.64 3.68 -6.12
C TRP A 511 33.13 3.72 -5.79
N VAL A 512 32.56 4.92 -5.63
CA VAL A 512 31.14 5.16 -5.29
C VAL A 512 30.20 4.51 -6.30
N LEU A 513 30.58 4.43 -7.57
CA LEU A 513 29.75 3.88 -8.64
C LEU A 513 29.40 2.40 -8.43
N ASN A 514 30.23 1.66 -7.69
CA ASN A 514 29.98 0.27 -7.31
C ASN A 514 29.03 0.13 -6.10
N HIS A 515 28.74 1.24 -5.42
CA HIS A 515 27.92 1.29 -4.20
C HIS A 515 26.58 2.02 -4.40
N LEU A 516 26.31 2.51 -5.62
CA LEU A 516 25.04 3.08 -6.03
C LEU A 516 24.35 2.19 -7.08
N PRO A 517 23.02 2.06 -7.07
CA PRO A 517 22.30 1.28 -8.08
C PRO A 517 22.52 1.85 -9.49
N LEU A 518 22.45 0.97 -10.49
CA LEU A 518 22.42 1.35 -11.90
C LEU A 518 20.96 1.36 -12.39
N VAL A 519 20.41 2.55 -12.59
CA VAL A 519 19.14 2.75 -13.30
C VAL A 519 19.42 2.70 -14.80
N VAL A 520 18.86 1.70 -15.48
CA VAL A 520 19.03 1.54 -16.94
C VAL A 520 17.96 2.28 -17.73
N HIS A 521 16.79 2.52 -17.13
CA HIS A 521 15.72 3.33 -17.69
C HIS A 521 14.72 3.73 -16.62
N SER A 522 14.13 4.92 -16.76
CA SER A 522 12.99 5.34 -15.94
C SER A 522 12.08 6.25 -16.76
N PHE A 523 10.80 6.25 -16.44
CA PHE A 523 9.82 7.16 -17.01
C PHE A 523 8.59 7.31 -16.10
N ASP A 524 7.93 8.46 -16.24
CA ASP A 524 6.64 8.74 -15.62
C ASP A 524 5.54 8.74 -16.69
N THR A 525 4.38 8.18 -16.34
CA THR A 525 3.14 8.35 -17.08
C THR A 525 2.18 9.17 -16.23
N GLU A 526 1.88 10.37 -16.69
CA GLU A 526 0.90 11.25 -16.06
C GLU A 526 -0.53 10.84 -16.39
N PHE A 527 -1.43 11.10 -15.46
CA PHE A 527 -2.86 10.96 -15.67
C PHE A 527 -3.39 12.18 -16.44
N ASN A 528 -3.94 11.95 -17.63
CA ASN A 528 -4.59 13.01 -18.39
C ASN A 528 -5.86 13.51 -17.70
N GLU A 529 -6.35 14.69 -18.08
CA GLU A 529 -7.54 15.32 -17.47
C GLU A 529 -8.81 14.49 -17.63
N ASP A 530 -8.89 13.65 -18.67
CA ASP A 530 -10.02 12.77 -18.95
C ASP A 530 -9.98 11.44 -18.16
N SER A 531 -8.89 11.15 -17.47
CA SER A 531 -8.79 9.98 -16.60
C SER A 531 -9.50 10.23 -15.28
N ILE A 532 -9.89 9.17 -14.56
CA ILE A 532 -10.55 9.34 -13.25
C ILE A 532 -9.64 10.11 -12.26
N PRO A 533 -8.35 9.77 -12.10
CA PRO A 533 -7.44 10.55 -11.26
C PRO A 533 -7.31 12.02 -11.71
N GLY A 534 -7.29 12.27 -13.03
CA GLY A 534 -7.23 13.63 -13.58
C GLY A 534 -8.47 14.47 -13.25
N ARG A 535 -9.68 13.89 -13.40
CA ARG A 535 -10.93 14.56 -13.01
C ARG A 535 -11.01 14.78 -11.50
N LEU A 536 -10.59 13.80 -10.69
CA LEU A 536 -10.55 13.93 -9.23
C LEU A 536 -9.58 15.02 -8.77
N ARG A 537 -8.39 15.11 -9.37
CA ARG A 537 -7.43 16.19 -9.12
C ARG A 537 -8.07 17.56 -9.37
N THR A 538 -8.74 17.74 -10.49
CA THR A 538 -9.40 19.01 -10.85
C THR A 538 -10.55 19.34 -9.88
N HIS A 539 -11.34 18.33 -9.50
CA HIS A 539 -12.51 18.52 -8.65
C HIS A 539 -12.17 18.74 -7.16
N LEU A 540 -11.27 17.92 -6.61
CA LEU A 540 -10.92 17.95 -5.18
C LEU A 540 -9.74 18.87 -4.85
N GLN A 541 -8.95 19.27 -5.86
CA GLN A 541 -7.85 20.21 -5.71
C GLN A 541 -6.89 19.83 -4.57
N GLY A 542 -6.65 20.71 -3.60
CA GLY A 542 -5.74 20.46 -2.48
C GLY A 542 -6.14 19.32 -1.53
N ASP A 543 -7.36 18.81 -1.65
CA ASP A 543 -7.86 17.64 -0.90
C ASP A 543 -7.56 16.30 -1.62
N TYR A 544 -6.84 16.33 -2.75
CA TYR A 544 -6.44 15.15 -3.51
C TYR A 544 -4.95 15.20 -3.85
N GLU A 545 -4.22 14.17 -3.44
CA GLU A 545 -2.80 14.06 -3.77
C GLU A 545 -2.63 13.55 -5.20
N GLU A 546 -2.12 14.40 -6.08
CA GLU A 546 -1.80 14.01 -7.44
C GLU A 546 -0.62 13.02 -7.46
N ARG A 547 -0.79 11.90 -8.16
CA ARG A 547 0.22 10.85 -8.33
C ARG A 547 0.49 10.59 -9.80
N VAL A 548 1.66 10.03 -10.11
CA VAL A 548 2.02 9.56 -11.47
C VAL A 548 2.30 8.07 -11.45
N ILE A 549 2.19 7.37 -12.57
CA ILE A 549 2.71 6.01 -12.69
C ILE A 549 4.20 6.11 -13.01
N ARG A 550 5.06 5.79 -12.04
CA ARG A 550 6.51 5.78 -12.23
C ARG A 550 7.00 4.37 -12.43
N VAL A 551 7.76 4.17 -13.51
CA VAL A 551 8.44 2.91 -13.80
C VAL A 551 9.93 3.14 -13.82
N THR A 552 10.66 2.46 -12.93
CA THR A 552 12.12 2.45 -12.89
C THR A 552 12.62 1.05 -13.17
N ILE A 553 13.59 0.92 -14.07
CA ILE A 553 14.24 -0.35 -14.43
C ILE A 553 15.71 -0.26 -14.04
N GLN A 554 16.16 -1.21 -13.25
CA GLN A 554 17.49 -1.24 -12.63
C GLN A 554 18.18 -2.57 -12.89
N GLU A 555 19.49 -2.59 -12.67
CA GLU A 555 20.24 -3.84 -12.56
C GLU A 555 19.69 -4.73 -11.44
N LYS A 556 19.89 -6.04 -11.55
CA LYS A 556 19.58 -6.96 -10.47
C LYS A 556 20.65 -6.90 -9.37
N LEU A 557 20.21 -6.49 -8.18
CA LEU A 557 20.98 -6.55 -6.94
C LEU A 557 20.49 -7.70 -6.07
N HIS A 558 21.29 -8.05 -5.05
CA HIS A 558 20.99 -9.11 -4.10
C HIS A 558 20.83 -8.54 -2.68
N PRO A 559 19.82 -8.95 -1.90
CA PRO A 559 19.64 -8.48 -0.53
C PRO A 559 20.78 -8.96 0.38
N ILE A 560 21.19 -8.14 1.36
CA ILE A 560 22.26 -8.53 2.31
C ILE A 560 21.99 -9.85 3.04
N THR A 561 20.73 -10.22 3.18
CA THR A 561 20.30 -11.46 3.83
C THR A 561 20.66 -12.73 3.05
N GLU A 562 21.18 -12.62 1.82
CA GLU A 562 21.73 -13.74 1.04
C GLU A 562 23.24 -13.98 1.29
N LEU A 563 23.94 -13.10 2.02
CA LEU A 563 25.40 -13.22 2.24
C LEU A 563 25.75 -14.21 3.36
N GLU A 564 26.09 -15.45 3.00
CA GLU A 564 26.44 -16.51 3.96
C GLU A 564 27.88 -16.43 4.55
N ASP A 565 28.71 -15.48 4.12
CA ASP A 565 30.02 -15.20 4.74
C ASP A 565 29.93 -13.98 5.69
N PRO A 566 30.20 -14.15 7.01
CA PRO A 566 30.09 -13.05 7.96
C PRO A 566 31.09 -11.91 7.69
N VAL A 567 32.25 -12.18 7.07
CA VAL A 567 33.24 -11.15 6.70
C VAL A 567 32.73 -10.34 5.52
N GLU A 568 32.12 -10.98 4.53
CA GLU A 568 31.49 -10.26 3.41
C GLU A 568 30.29 -9.44 3.86
N LEU A 569 29.46 -9.98 4.75
CA LEU A 569 28.35 -9.24 5.34
C LEU A 569 28.85 -8.00 6.10
N ALA A 570 29.92 -8.15 6.90
CA ALA A 570 30.56 -7.04 7.60
C ALA A 570 31.14 -6.01 6.62
N GLN A 571 31.78 -6.46 5.53
CA GLN A 571 32.27 -5.59 4.46
C GLN A 571 31.13 -4.79 3.82
N VAL A 572 29.97 -5.40 3.59
CA VAL A 572 28.82 -4.69 3.03
C VAL A 572 28.29 -3.63 4.00
N PHE A 573 28.14 -3.94 5.29
CA PHE A 573 27.76 -2.91 6.27
C PHE A 573 28.77 -1.74 6.31
N TYR A 574 30.07 -2.03 6.20
CA TYR A 574 31.09 -0.99 6.16
C TYR A 574 31.07 -0.18 4.85
N ASP A 575 30.84 -0.82 3.70
CA ASP A 575 30.64 -0.17 2.41
C ASP A 575 29.45 0.81 2.45
N ILE A 576 28.36 0.42 3.13
CA ILE A 576 27.16 1.25 3.31
C ILE A 576 27.47 2.53 4.11
N VAL A 577 28.24 2.44 5.20
CA VAL A 577 28.67 3.65 5.96
C VAL A 577 29.49 4.58 5.07
N GLN A 578 30.41 4.04 4.28
CA GLN A 578 31.29 4.83 3.42
C GLN A 578 30.51 5.55 2.32
N VAL A 579 29.62 4.85 1.60
CA VAL A 579 28.81 5.48 0.54
C VAL A 579 27.78 6.46 1.12
N HIS A 580 27.20 6.16 2.29
CA HIS A 580 26.27 7.04 2.97
C HIS A 580 26.94 8.36 3.40
N GLU A 581 28.16 8.29 3.94
CA GLU A 581 28.95 9.51 4.21
C GLU A 581 29.21 10.32 2.95
N TRP A 582 29.56 9.64 1.85
CA TRP A 582 29.83 10.32 0.59
C TRP A 582 28.59 11.02 0.04
N LEU A 583 27.44 10.34 0.07
CA LEU A 583 26.15 10.89 -0.32
C LEU A 583 25.81 12.13 0.51
N TYR A 584 25.98 12.06 1.83
CA TYR A 584 25.69 13.17 2.72
C TYR A 584 26.60 14.39 2.48
N LYS A 585 27.92 14.16 2.45
CA LYS A 585 28.92 15.24 2.36
C LYS A 585 29.03 15.85 0.98
N TYR A 586 29.02 15.03 -0.07
CA TYR A 586 29.38 15.45 -1.42
C TYR A 586 28.19 15.47 -2.37
N ALA A 587 27.33 14.44 -2.34
CA ALA A 587 26.11 14.46 -3.14
C ALA A 587 25.02 15.38 -2.54
N ARG A 588 25.17 15.77 -1.28
CA ARG A 588 24.18 16.53 -0.50
C ARG A 588 22.84 15.79 -0.43
N VAL A 589 22.88 14.47 -0.25
CA VAL A 589 21.70 13.58 -0.16
C VAL A 589 21.65 12.94 1.23
N LEU A 590 20.49 13.01 1.87
CA LEU A 590 20.16 12.25 3.08
C LEU A 590 19.19 11.12 2.70
N HIS A 591 19.48 9.88 3.11
CA HIS A 591 18.72 8.70 2.67
C HIS A 591 17.34 8.62 3.30
N ARG A 592 17.26 8.79 4.63
CA ARG A 592 16.06 8.89 5.46
C ARG A 592 15.23 7.61 5.66
N ASP A 593 15.57 6.54 4.96
CA ASP A 593 14.89 5.25 5.08
C ASP A 593 15.86 4.08 4.94
N LEU A 594 16.91 4.02 5.79
CA LEU A 594 17.70 2.81 5.86
C LEU A 594 16.87 1.66 6.46
N SER A 595 16.82 0.56 5.73
CA SER A 595 16.14 -0.68 6.12
C SER A 595 16.91 -1.89 5.62
N GLU A 596 16.66 -3.07 6.19
CA GLU A 596 17.30 -4.32 5.74
C GLU A 596 17.10 -4.57 4.23
N THR A 597 15.94 -4.22 3.66
CA THR A 597 15.63 -4.40 2.24
C THR A 597 16.35 -3.42 1.32
N ASN A 598 16.82 -2.29 1.86
CA ASN A 598 17.49 -1.24 1.11
C ASN A 598 19.02 -1.43 1.08
N LEU A 599 19.53 -2.30 1.96
CA LEU A 599 20.92 -2.73 1.94
C LEU A 599 21.04 -3.93 1.01
N MET A 600 21.73 -3.71 -0.11
CA MET A 600 21.94 -4.73 -1.15
C MET A 600 23.43 -4.99 -1.35
N PHE A 601 23.77 -5.98 -2.16
CA PHE A 601 25.12 -6.21 -2.63
C PHE A 601 25.14 -6.62 -4.11
N ARG A 602 26.33 -6.44 -4.70
CA ARG A 602 26.70 -6.98 -6.01
C ARG A 602 28.05 -7.68 -5.91
N ARG A 603 28.38 -8.49 -6.92
CA ARG A 603 29.73 -9.03 -7.10
C ARG A 603 30.31 -8.58 -8.42
N ILE A 604 31.53 -8.05 -8.37
CA ILE A 604 32.31 -7.66 -9.54
C ILE A 604 33.66 -8.36 -9.41
N ASP A 605 34.04 -9.16 -10.40
CA ASP A 605 35.29 -9.92 -10.42
C ASP A 605 35.54 -10.76 -9.15
N GLY A 606 34.48 -11.41 -8.66
CA GLY A 606 34.51 -12.24 -7.45
C GLY A 606 34.43 -11.47 -6.13
N LYS A 607 34.58 -10.15 -6.16
CA LYS A 607 34.60 -9.28 -4.99
C LYS A 607 33.22 -8.70 -4.68
N VAL A 608 32.85 -8.68 -3.39
CA VAL A 608 31.58 -8.14 -2.90
C VAL A 608 31.65 -6.61 -2.75
N TYR A 609 30.56 -5.94 -3.10
CA TYR A 609 30.35 -4.51 -2.87
C TYR A 609 28.96 -4.29 -2.27
N GLY A 610 28.90 -3.58 -1.16
CA GLY A 610 27.63 -3.11 -0.59
C GLY A 610 27.01 -2.02 -1.46
N VAL A 611 25.70 -2.09 -1.70
CA VAL A 611 24.98 -1.11 -2.53
C VAL A 611 23.82 -0.55 -1.72
N LEU A 612 23.81 0.76 -1.54
CA LEU A 612 22.70 1.44 -0.91
C LEU A 612 21.61 1.68 -1.96
N ASN A 613 20.43 1.10 -1.76
CA ASN A 613 19.31 1.14 -2.71
C ASN A 613 18.08 1.86 -2.13
N ASP A 614 17.12 2.19 -3.00
CA ASP A 614 15.84 2.84 -2.71
C ASP A 614 15.94 4.27 -2.15
N PHE A 615 16.11 5.23 -3.07
CA PHE A 615 16.24 6.65 -2.75
C PHE A 615 14.88 7.39 -2.77
N ASP A 616 13.75 6.69 -2.83
CA ASP A 616 12.45 7.35 -2.92
C ASP A 616 12.17 8.29 -1.73
N LEU A 617 12.66 7.93 -0.53
CA LEU A 617 12.51 8.74 0.68
C LEU A 617 13.62 9.78 0.89
N SER A 618 14.61 9.78 0.02
CA SER A 618 15.75 10.67 0.12
C SER A 618 15.37 12.13 -0.13
N SER A 619 16.18 13.04 0.40
CA SER A 619 16.03 14.47 0.16
C SER A 619 17.38 15.16 0.10
N SER A 620 17.44 16.28 -0.61
CA SER A 620 18.60 17.16 -0.58
C SER A 620 18.83 17.74 0.82
N VAL A 621 20.06 17.69 1.31
CA VAL A 621 20.46 18.28 2.60
C VAL A 621 20.29 19.80 2.56
N ASP A 622 20.43 20.42 1.39
CA ASP A 622 20.31 21.88 1.22
C ASP A 622 18.85 22.36 1.26
N ARG A 623 17.89 21.46 1.01
CA ARG A 623 16.44 21.77 0.94
C ARG A 623 15.66 21.32 2.16
N GLN A 624 16.31 20.94 3.26
CA GLN A 624 15.60 20.57 4.50
C GLN A 624 14.76 21.72 5.08
N ASN A 625 15.05 22.97 4.68
CA ASN A 625 14.31 24.17 5.07
C ASN A 625 13.14 24.54 4.16
N ASP A 626 12.89 23.86 3.04
CA ASP A 626 11.85 24.26 2.08
C ASP A 626 10.43 23.76 2.46
N GLY A 627 10.26 23.37 3.72
CA GLY A 627 9.07 22.68 4.20
C GLY A 627 9.10 21.17 3.86
N PRO A 628 8.31 20.35 4.56
CA PRO A 628 8.27 18.92 4.28
C PRO A 628 7.69 18.67 2.87
N SER A 629 8.41 17.91 2.04
CA SER A 629 7.88 17.40 0.75
C SER A 629 6.71 16.43 0.92
N SER A 630 6.47 15.97 2.15
CA SER A 630 5.29 15.23 2.62
C SER A 630 5.17 15.41 4.13
N ASN A 631 3.98 15.73 4.65
CA ASN A 631 3.68 15.98 6.08
C ASN A 631 3.88 14.75 7.01
N HIS A 632 4.75 13.78 6.68
CA HIS A 632 4.80 12.45 7.28
C HIS A 632 6.14 12.12 7.94
N ARG A 633 6.08 11.36 9.05
CA ARG A 633 7.23 10.64 9.62
C ARG A 633 7.61 9.53 8.64
N THR A 634 8.63 9.78 7.82
CA THR A 634 9.12 8.84 6.80
C THR A 634 10.18 7.92 7.38
N GLY A 635 10.09 6.61 7.17
CA GLY A 635 11.13 5.65 7.52
C GLY A 635 10.59 4.31 8.03
N THR A 636 11.38 3.24 7.92
CA THR A 636 10.98 1.87 8.25
C THR A 636 10.90 1.64 9.75
N LYS A 637 9.67 1.53 10.28
CA LYS A 637 9.37 1.60 11.73
C LYS A 637 10.32 0.80 12.65
N PRO A 638 10.63 -0.50 12.38
CA PRO A 638 11.59 -1.25 13.20
C PRO A 638 13.00 -0.65 13.24
N PHE A 639 13.41 0.04 12.18
CA PHE A 639 14.74 0.62 12.02
C PHE A 639 14.78 2.13 12.28
N MET A 640 13.63 2.79 12.36
CA MET A 640 13.54 4.23 12.60
C MET A 640 14.19 4.62 13.95
N ALA A 641 14.97 5.72 13.94
CA ALA A 641 15.59 6.28 15.15
C ALA A 641 14.57 6.69 16.22
N ILE A 642 14.95 6.65 17.51
CA ILE A 642 14.06 6.99 18.64
C ILE A 642 13.40 8.36 18.45
N ASP A 643 14.16 9.36 18.03
CA ASP A 643 13.65 10.71 17.80
C ASP A 643 12.56 10.75 16.73
N LEU A 644 12.73 10.00 15.65
CA LEU A 644 11.78 10.01 14.55
C LEU A 644 10.48 9.27 14.91
N LEU A 645 10.51 8.41 15.93
CA LEU A 645 9.33 7.77 16.52
C LEU A 645 8.65 8.64 17.59
N ASP A 646 9.33 9.64 18.15
CA ASP A 646 8.79 10.55 19.17
C ASP A 646 7.88 11.61 18.54
N GLU A 647 6.66 11.73 19.05
CA GLU A 647 5.70 12.71 18.55
C GLU A 647 6.08 14.16 18.83
N LYS A 648 6.93 14.36 19.84
CA LYS A 648 7.42 15.68 20.25
C LYS A 648 8.63 16.12 19.43
N TRP A 649 9.22 15.23 18.63
CA TRP A 649 10.36 15.56 17.80
C TRP A 649 9.98 16.36 16.56
N HIS A 650 10.61 17.52 16.39
CA HIS A 650 10.39 18.40 15.25
C HIS A 650 11.71 18.86 14.59
N GLY A 651 12.86 18.31 15.01
CA GLY A 651 14.18 18.69 14.50
C GLY A 651 14.54 18.12 13.13
N GLY A 652 13.60 17.48 12.44
CA GLY A 652 13.84 16.86 11.13
C GLY A 652 14.69 15.58 11.20
N HIS A 653 15.10 15.08 10.03
CA HIS A 653 15.94 13.89 9.90
C HIS A 653 17.40 14.33 9.72
N MET A 654 18.33 13.73 10.47
CA MET A 654 19.77 14.00 10.41
C MET A 654 20.55 12.73 10.06
N TYR A 655 21.79 12.85 9.57
CA TYR A 655 22.57 11.67 9.15
C TYR A 655 22.77 10.64 10.28
N ARG A 656 22.84 11.09 11.54
CA ARG A 656 22.92 10.16 12.69
C ARG A 656 21.70 9.26 12.83
N HIS A 657 20.52 9.68 12.34
CA HIS A 657 19.30 8.89 12.40
C HIS A 657 19.40 7.72 11.43
N ASP A 658 20.00 7.93 10.25
CA ASP A 658 20.38 6.85 9.34
C ASP A 658 21.43 5.93 10.00
N LEU A 659 22.45 6.48 10.67
CA LEU A 659 23.45 5.65 11.38
C LEU A 659 22.84 4.84 12.55
N GLU A 660 21.89 5.41 13.28
CA GLU A 660 21.12 4.69 14.30
C GLU A 660 20.23 3.61 13.66
N SER A 661 19.66 3.88 12.48
CA SER A 661 18.92 2.87 11.72
C SER A 661 19.82 1.70 11.32
N LEU A 662 21.07 1.97 10.92
CA LEU A 662 22.06 0.94 10.63
C LEU A 662 22.36 0.05 11.84
N PHE A 663 22.41 0.63 13.04
CA PHE A 663 22.53 -0.14 14.29
C PHE A 663 21.34 -1.09 14.48
N TYR A 664 20.10 -0.60 14.33
CA TYR A 664 18.91 -1.46 14.47
C TYR A 664 18.84 -2.54 13.39
N ILE A 665 19.29 -2.26 12.17
CA ILE A 665 19.38 -3.28 11.11
C ILE A 665 20.37 -4.37 11.50
N MET A 666 21.59 -4.02 11.92
CA MET A 666 22.58 -4.99 12.39
C MET A 666 22.08 -5.80 13.59
N LEU A 667 21.40 -5.15 14.54
CA LEU A 667 20.82 -5.77 15.71
C LEU A 667 19.77 -6.82 15.31
N CYS A 668 18.84 -6.45 14.43
CA CYS A 668 17.82 -7.34 13.92
C CYS A 668 18.42 -8.52 13.15
N VAL A 669 19.32 -8.26 12.19
CA VAL A 669 20.02 -9.32 11.43
C VAL A 669 20.72 -10.30 12.38
N ALA A 670 21.46 -9.79 13.37
CA ALA A 670 22.26 -10.60 14.28
C ALA A 670 21.45 -11.39 15.32
N CYS A 671 20.27 -10.90 15.70
CA CYS A 671 19.45 -11.50 16.77
C CYS A 671 18.29 -12.35 16.23
N ARG A 672 17.75 -12.03 15.04
CA ARG A 672 16.53 -12.63 14.48
C ARG A 672 16.80 -13.78 13.51
N TYR A 673 18.03 -13.94 13.03
CA TYR A 673 18.41 -14.97 12.07
C TYR A 673 19.40 -15.94 12.71
N GLU A 674 19.22 -17.24 12.46
CA GLU A 674 20.24 -18.22 12.86
C GLU A 674 21.48 -18.12 11.97
N LYS A 675 21.22 -17.89 10.69
CA LYS A 675 22.18 -17.51 9.65
C LYS A 675 21.42 -16.74 8.56
N PRO A 676 22.11 -16.07 7.63
CA PRO A 676 21.51 -15.39 6.48
C PRO A 676 20.44 -16.26 5.79
N ALA A 677 19.34 -15.64 5.37
CA ALA A 677 18.14 -16.26 4.80
C ALA A 677 17.39 -17.28 5.70
N LYS A 678 17.80 -17.48 6.96
CA LYS A 678 17.15 -18.41 7.91
C LYS A 678 16.65 -17.67 9.17
N PRO A 679 15.44 -17.07 9.14
CA PRO A 679 14.85 -16.41 10.29
C PRO A 679 14.47 -17.40 11.40
N LEU A 680 14.40 -16.92 12.63
CA LEU A 680 14.02 -17.71 13.80
C LEU A 680 12.49 -17.79 13.95
N PRO A 681 11.93 -18.92 14.41
CA PRO A 681 10.49 -19.04 14.66
C PRO A 681 9.93 -18.10 15.75
N LYS A 682 10.77 -17.74 16.74
CA LYS A 682 10.48 -16.74 17.79
C LYS A 682 11.65 -15.79 17.84
N ALA A 683 11.55 -14.72 17.06
CA ALA A 683 12.65 -13.81 16.84
C ALA A 683 12.62 -12.66 17.87
N PRO A 684 13.75 -12.31 18.51
CA PRO A 684 13.82 -11.12 19.37
C PRO A 684 13.36 -9.85 18.63
N TYR A 685 12.71 -8.92 19.33
CA TYR A 685 12.20 -7.65 18.78
C TYR A 685 11.07 -7.81 17.74
N GLU A 686 10.37 -8.94 17.72
CA GLU A 686 9.26 -9.19 16.79
C GLU A 686 8.13 -8.16 16.92
N GLU A 687 7.92 -7.65 18.12
CA GLU A 687 6.98 -6.59 18.40
C GLU A 687 7.28 -5.29 17.65
N TRP A 688 8.53 -5.02 17.25
CA TRP A 688 8.87 -3.81 16.49
C TRP A 688 8.25 -3.79 15.08
N PHE A 689 7.98 -4.96 14.52
CA PHE A 689 7.48 -5.13 13.14
C PHE A 689 5.96 -5.05 13.05
N GLY A 690 5.26 -5.25 14.17
CA GLY A 690 3.80 -5.17 14.25
C GLY A 690 3.27 -4.02 15.09
N ALA A 691 4.01 -3.48 16.05
CA ALA A 691 3.43 -2.55 17.01
C ALA A 691 3.23 -1.12 16.45
N THR A 692 2.44 -0.33 17.17
CA THR A 692 2.25 1.11 16.90
C THR A 692 3.56 1.87 17.12
N ASP A 693 3.72 3.03 16.50
CA ASP A 693 4.94 3.84 16.59
C ASP A 693 5.31 4.16 18.05
N ARG A 694 4.27 4.40 18.88
CA ARG A 694 4.42 4.66 20.31
C ARG A 694 4.97 3.45 21.06
N LEU A 695 4.52 2.24 20.74
CA LEU A 695 5.01 1.02 21.39
C LEU A 695 6.45 0.71 20.99
N VAL A 696 6.78 0.88 19.70
CA VAL A 696 8.17 0.74 19.23
C VAL A 696 9.08 1.78 19.87
N TYR A 697 8.63 3.03 19.96
CA TYR A 697 9.33 4.11 20.67
C TYR A 697 9.64 3.71 22.12
N LEU A 698 8.62 3.28 22.89
CA LEU A 698 8.80 2.91 24.30
C LEU A 698 9.77 1.74 24.46
N SER A 699 9.68 0.72 23.60
CA SER A 699 10.59 -0.43 23.64
C SER A 699 12.04 -0.04 23.32
N LYS A 700 12.27 0.83 22.34
CA LYS A 700 13.63 1.33 22.02
C LYS A 700 14.18 2.25 23.11
N VAL A 701 13.34 3.11 23.68
CA VAL A 701 13.70 3.97 24.82
C VAL A 701 14.12 3.10 26.00
N ASP A 702 13.37 2.05 26.32
CA ASP A 702 13.74 1.09 27.36
C ASP A 702 15.10 0.45 27.05
N LEU A 703 15.24 -0.19 25.87
CA LEU A 703 16.51 -0.80 25.42
C LEU A 703 17.71 0.15 25.57
N ILE A 704 17.58 1.41 25.13
CA ILE A 704 18.67 2.39 25.15
C ILE A 704 18.90 2.98 26.54
N HIS A 705 17.88 3.16 27.39
CA HIS A 705 18.03 3.87 28.67
C HIS A 705 18.25 3.00 29.90
N THR A 706 17.61 1.82 29.99
CA THR A 706 17.72 0.99 31.19
C THR A 706 19.03 0.22 31.27
N GLY A 707 19.73 0.04 30.14
CA GLY A 707 20.91 -0.82 30.08
C GLY A 707 20.46 -2.28 30.19
N SER A 708 20.74 -3.12 29.19
CA SER A 708 20.43 -4.53 29.39
C SER A 708 21.44 -5.11 30.41
N GLU A 709 20.96 -5.51 31.58
CA GLU A 709 21.77 -6.36 32.50
C GLU A 709 22.15 -7.69 31.82
N GLU A 710 21.39 -8.08 30.79
CA GLU A 710 21.63 -9.26 29.94
C GLU A 710 22.35 -8.88 28.65
N SER A 711 23.29 -9.71 28.19
CA SER A 711 23.96 -9.54 26.89
C SER A 711 22.96 -9.61 25.72
N LEU A 712 23.20 -8.85 24.64
CA LEU A 712 22.38 -8.93 23.43
C LEU A 712 22.27 -10.38 22.90
N PRO A 713 21.07 -10.85 22.49
CA PRO A 713 20.83 -12.26 22.14
C PRO A 713 21.34 -12.66 20.73
N ILE A 714 22.56 -12.24 20.40
CA ILE A 714 23.22 -12.44 19.11
C ILE A 714 23.43 -13.93 18.82
N LYS A 715 23.13 -14.35 17.59
CA LYS A 715 23.28 -15.75 17.18
C LYS A 715 24.72 -16.08 16.79
N HIS A 716 25.07 -17.36 16.91
CA HIS A 716 26.45 -17.84 16.79
C HIS A 716 27.13 -17.39 15.49
N PHE A 717 26.42 -17.42 14.36
CA PHE A 717 26.92 -16.95 13.07
C PHE A 717 27.39 -15.49 13.13
N PHE A 718 26.67 -14.65 13.87
CA PHE A 718 26.89 -13.21 13.97
C PHE A 718 27.72 -12.79 15.20
N ARG A 719 28.33 -13.73 15.94
CA ARG A 719 29.03 -13.44 17.20
C ARG A 719 30.07 -12.31 17.12
N HIS A 720 30.73 -12.15 15.98
CA HIS A 720 31.74 -11.10 15.77
C HIS A 720 31.14 -9.70 15.57
N PHE A 721 29.85 -9.59 15.27
CA PHE A 721 29.12 -8.31 15.26
C PHE A 721 28.86 -7.76 16.66
N ASN A 722 29.01 -8.59 17.72
CA ASN A 722 28.82 -8.14 19.11
C ASN A 722 29.73 -6.96 19.46
N GLU A 723 30.98 -6.97 19.00
CA GLU A 723 31.92 -5.86 19.23
C GLU A 723 31.39 -4.54 18.67
N TRP A 724 30.89 -4.55 17.44
CA TRP A 724 30.30 -3.36 16.82
C TRP A 724 29.02 -2.92 17.54
N LEU A 725 28.12 -3.88 17.80
CA LEU A 725 26.81 -3.61 18.41
C LEU A 725 26.95 -3.02 19.81
N GLU A 726 27.78 -3.59 20.68
CA GLU A 726 28.00 -3.10 22.05
C GLU A 726 28.61 -1.69 22.08
N ILE A 727 29.58 -1.42 21.20
CA ILE A 727 30.23 -0.10 21.14
C ILE A 727 29.26 0.96 20.62
N ILE A 728 28.51 0.68 19.54
CA ILE A 728 27.53 1.61 18.99
C ILE A 728 26.37 1.80 19.98
N TYR A 729 25.91 0.73 20.62
CA TYR A 729 24.94 0.80 21.71
C TYR A 729 25.41 1.75 22.81
N GLY A 730 26.66 1.63 23.26
CA GLY A 730 27.25 2.54 24.25
C GLY A 730 27.26 4.00 23.80
N TRP A 731 27.51 4.28 22.52
CA TRP A 731 27.41 5.63 21.96
C TRP A 731 25.98 6.16 21.99
N LEU A 732 25.00 5.35 21.59
CA LEU A 732 23.58 5.70 21.63
C LEU A 732 23.12 5.93 23.08
N HIS A 733 23.42 5.01 24.01
CA HIS A 733 23.10 5.15 25.43
C HIS A 733 23.65 6.45 26.01
N LEU A 734 24.95 6.72 25.85
CA LEU A 734 25.57 7.93 26.38
C LEU A 734 25.05 9.20 25.70
N GLY A 735 24.77 9.15 24.40
CA GLY A 735 24.23 10.26 23.64
C GLY A 735 22.80 10.61 24.08
N TYR A 736 21.93 9.61 24.17
CA TYR A 736 20.54 9.76 24.62
C TYR A 736 20.43 10.09 26.11
N LYS A 737 21.39 9.66 26.94
CA LYS A 737 21.47 10.06 28.36
C LYS A 737 21.97 11.50 28.54
N GLY A 738 22.89 11.93 27.68
CA GLY A 738 23.49 13.27 27.73
C GLY A 738 22.69 14.36 27.02
N ARG A 739 21.67 13.99 26.23
CA ARG A 739 20.84 14.97 25.50
C ARG A 739 19.89 15.75 26.43
N PRO A 740 19.56 16.99 26.09
CA PRO A 740 18.48 17.73 26.76
C PRO A 740 17.11 17.09 26.56
N ALA A 741 16.19 17.31 27.51
CA ALA A 741 14.83 16.78 27.43
C ALA A 741 14.00 17.52 26.37
N ILE A 742 13.29 16.79 25.52
CA ILE A 742 12.37 17.35 24.52
C ILE A 742 11.09 17.82 25.25
N ARG A 743 11.06 19.10 25.68
CA ARG A 743 10.02 19.63 26.57
C ARG A 743 8.90 20.43 25.91
N SER A 744 9.00 20.86 24.65
CA SER A 744 7.90 21.54 23.93
C SER A 744 8.18 21.67 22.42
N ARG A 745 7.24 22.29 21.68
CA ARG A 745 7.34 22.60 20.24
C ARG A 745 8.55 23.48 19.87
N TRP A 746 9.22 24.07 20.85
CA TRP A 746 10.39 24.93 20.69
C TRP A 746 11.53 24.46 21.59
N VAL A 747 12.70 24.27 20.98
CA VAL A 747 14.01 24.08 21.60
C VAL A 747 14.32 25.37 22.37
N GLN A 748 14.44 25.33 23.70
CA GLN A 748 14.74 26.52 24.52
C GLN A 748 16.18 26.99 24.28
N ASP A 749 16.53 28.22 24.68
CA ASP A 749 17.87 28.80 24.45
C ASP A 749 19.03 27.95 25.02
N GLU A 750 18.79 27.17 26.08
CA GLU A 750 19.77 26.22 26.66
C GLU A 750 19.97 24.96 25.79
N ASP A 751 18.99 24.58 24.97
CA ASP A 751 19.03 23.43 24.07
C ASP A 751 19.79 23.71 22.75
N LYS A 752 20.18 24.98 22.51
CA LYS A 752 20.90 25.43 21.28
C LYS A 752 22.37 25.00 21.22
N ASN A 753 22.96 24.61 22.35
CA ASN A 753 24.37 24.24 22.42
C ASN A 753 24.63 22.73 22.29
N PHE A 754 23.59 21.90 22.31
CA PHE A 754 23.74 20.47 22.09
C PHE A 754 23.90 20.17 20.61
N ASP A 755 24.90 19.35 20.25
CA ASP A 755 25.07 18.88 18.88
C ASP A 755 24.04 17.79 18.55
N TRP A 756 22.90 18.23 18.04
CA TRP A 756 21.82 17.35 17.62
C TRP A 756 22.18 16.52 16.39
N GLU A 757 23.09 16.97 15.54
CA GLU A 757 23.45 16.27 14.30
C GLU A 757 24.23 14.99 14.59
N THR A 758 24.98 14.97 15.70
CA THR A 758 25.88 13.87 16.07
C THR A 758 25.55 13.23 17.42
N LEU A 759 24.45 13.65 18.04
CA LEU A 759 24.03 13.24 19.38
C LEU A 759 25.13 13.49 20.42
N GLY A 760 25.66 14.72 20.45
CA GLY A 760 26.74 15.12 21.35
C GLY A 760 28.08 14.46 21.03
N GLU A 761 28.45 14.46 19.74
CA GLU A 761 29.64 13.85 19.14
C GLU A 761 29.73 12.32 19.35
N LYS A 762 28.67 11.66 19.80
CA LYS A 762 28.67 10.23 20.08
C LYS A 762 28.52 9.40 18.82
N VAL A 763 27.67 9.82 17.88
CA VAL A 763 27.37 9.10 16.63
C VAL A 763 27.86 9.94 15.46
N THR A 764 29.02 9.58 14.90
CA THR A 764 29.67 10.30 13.79
C THR A 764 30.27 9.34 12.78
N TYR A 765 30.42 9.78 11.52
CA TYR A 765 31.09 8.97 10.50
C TYR A 765 32.53 8.57 10.85
N PRO A 766 33.41 9.45 11.39
CA PRO A 766 34.76 9.04 11.78
C PRO A 766 34.76 7.91 12.81
N LYS A 767 33.85 7.95 13.81
CA LYS A 767 33.72 6.89 14.80
C LYS A 767 33.23 5.59 14.19
N MET A 768 32.16 5.64 13.39
CA MET A 768 31.61 4.47 12.70
C MET A 768 32.65 3.82 11.79
N LYS A 769 33.38 4.61 10.98
CA LYS A 769 34.42 4.08 10.10
C LYS A 769 35.60 3.49 10.85
N ALA A 770 36.09 4.17 11.89
CA ALA A 770 37.20 3.65 12.70
C ALA A 770 36.84 2.30 13.32
N LEU A 771 35.63 2.18 13.89
CA LEU A 771 35.12 0.92 14.45
C LEU A 771 34.95 -0.17 13.38
N MET A 772 34.26 0.15 12.29
CA MET A 772 33.87 -0.85 11.28
C MET A 772 34.98 -1.18 10.28
N SER A 773 36.10 -0.45 10.29
CA SER A 773 37.29 -0.80 9.50
C SER A 773 37.97 -2.10 9.97
N LEU A 774 37.60 -2.62 11.14
CA LEU A 774 38.10 -3.87 11.70
C LEU A 774 36.93 -4.82 12.03
N PHE A 775 37.03 -6.08 11.61
CA PHE A 775 36.06 -7.12 11.93
C PHE A 775 36.78 -8.40 12.35
N ALA A 776 36.46 -8.91 13.55
CA ALA A 776 37.14 -10.08 14.14
C ALA A 776 38.68 -9.94 14.16
N GLY A 777 39.17 -8.72 14.45
CA GLY A 777 40.61 -8.41 14.48
C GLY A 777 41.30 -8.33 13.10
N LYS A 778 40.55 -8.38 12.00
CA LYS A 778 41.08 -8.25 10.64
C LYS A 778 40.59 -6.95 9.98
N PRO A 779 41.44 -6.26 9.20
CA PRO A 779 41.02 -5.08 8.46
C PRO A 779 40.00 -5.45 7.38
N LEU A 780 38.93 -4.66 7.31
CA LEU A 780 38.03 -4.59 6.17
C LEU A 780 38.54 -3.55 5.17
N GLU A 781 38.09 -3.66 3.93
CA GLU A 781 38.54 -2.76 2.87
C GLU A 781 37.87 -1.39 2.99
N THR A 782 38.70 -0.35 3.09
CA THR A 782 38.26 1.04 2.95
C THR A 782 38.28 1.41 1.47
N ARG A 783 37.14 1.80 0.93
CA ARG A 783 36.89 2.06 -0.50
C ARG A 783 37.27 3.46 -0.92
N CYS A 784 37.15 4.43 -0.01
CA CYS A 784 37.61 5.78 -0.27
C CYS A 784 39.14 5.77 -0.40
N GLY A 785 39.66 6.17 -1.56
CA GLY A 785 41.06 6.53 -1.69
C GLY A 785 41.32 7.81 -0.90
N ASP A 786 42.41 7.82 -0.13
CA ASP A 786 42.91 9.03 0.53
C ASP A 786 43.19 10.16 -0.49
#